data_AF-A0A9P5VTR3-F1
#
_entry.id   AF-A0A9P5VTR3-F1
#
_cell.length_a   1.000
_cell.length_b   1.000
_cell.length_c   1.000
_cell.angle_alpha   90.00
_cell.angle_beta   90.00
_cell.angle_gamma   90.00
#
_symmetry.space_group_name_H-M   'P 1'
#
loop_
_entity.id
_entity.type
_entity.pdbx_description
1 polymer ?
#
loop_
_entity_poly.entity_id
_entity_poly.type
_entity_poly.pdbx_seq_one_letter_code
_entity_poly.pdbx_strand_id
1 'polypeptide(L)'
;MHSTRGAPYSTVDPTVDNPSPIPTSASVSRTNQRNIATVSRTIFPTNMGPPTIVFVPPKPDSRLNDIIQLVTCLGLLQDSYQPDDILDPVARNWLLLTKNEQDERDRLKVLATDVIRAFKRDEFKDAKSVTEVVYLAPVLESDDFRYLLKEFYSGIDQSGLLDVHQLEGLAHLIQGANPGYLDSDDLVKVLSLLSTRLRDTHKQSTNHLYQLTLAVSHVLDAMADTSVKGVNREKIHEPLTLHLEELKGSSDPYLVYQAAYAYQALLCVPDDESLWQATLRRSGKVIQGVSGLVRAVKALDMYGFIEGLGKIQEGLAGTSEIVQTVQIAYDEAVSLAQGGQGFYSCLKEGLSFNRKCAWYTALRGADELIRDGQLAVFRKLVCEAPCRRDAAFQWGVCQRLGQIAANSMWNAETRHNAIAFLGEMYRDDEVWGSQVSVKQWIVNILLQLSTVHGSEMQSPAKLQLQELRMNGDTAKQRIYQACCDNGPGSHPLKATLCQIGSPSLLDRVQERPDVEGTLRQLRRQRLKGREKVVYIQPQAKAGIQASDEMRFPLMENVNKFLEGDQKVFLLLGDSGAGKSTFNRELEDQLWQSYKKGGVIPLHINLPAIDKPEHGMIAKQLRKAEFTETQIRELKSHREFVLICDGYDESQQTHNLYTSNRLNQPGEWNAKMVISCRSEYLGVDYRDRFQPGDRNQHSGQSLLQEAVITPFSMDQVDDYINQYVLVHRPLWGATEYKKALDLIPSLKELVKNPFLMSLSLEV
;
A
#
# COMPACT_ATOMS: atom_id res chain seq x y z
N MET A 1 51.59 49.56 42.15
CA MET A 1 52.79 50.06 42.86
C MET A 1 53.22 49.01 43.87
N HIS A 2 54.52 48.69 43.86
CA HIS A 2 55.36 47.85 44.73
C HIS A 2 54.73 47.22 45.99
N SER A 3 54.77 45.89 46.18
CA SER A 3 55.93 45.00 46.40
C SER A 3 56.55 45.14 47.80
N THR A 4 56.49 44.07 48.58
CA THR A 4 57.54 43.68 49.53
C THR A 4 57.58 42.15 49.68
N ARG A 5 58.63 41.56 49.08
CA ARG A 5 59.20 40.22 49.40
C ARG A 5 60.05 40.35 50.67
N GLY A 6 60.04 39.39 51.57
CA GLY A 6 60.99 38.26 51.63
C GLY A 6 61.64 38.27 53.02
N ALA A 7 62.18 37.22 53.63
CA ALA A 7 62.45 35.80 53.38
C ALA A 7 63.09 35.28 54.73
N PRO A 8 63.90 34.20 54.84
CA PRO A 8 63.92 32.84 54.25
C PRO A 8 64.20 31.70 55.29
N TYR A 9 64.27 30.45 54.77
CA TYR A 9 65.12 29.28 55.15
C TYR A 9 64.43 27.95 55.54
N SER A 10 64.47 26.99 54.59
CA SER A 10 64.92 25.56 54.63
C SER A 10 64.85 24.77 55.95
N THR A 11 64.44 23.48 56.07
CA THR A 11 64.87 22.28 55.30
C THR A 11 64.08 21.01 55.76
N VAL A 12 63.81 20.09 54.81
CA VAL A 12 63.81 18.59 54.89
C VAL A 12 62.56 17.77 55.35
N ASP A 13 62.17 16.89 54.40
CA ASP A 13 61.28 15.68 54.29
C ASP A 13 61.38 14.55 55.37
N PRO A 14 60.64 13.39 55.29
CA PRO A 14 59.43 13.02 54.52
C PRO A 14 58.33 12.19 55.28
N THR A 15 57.19 12.04 54.60
CA THR A 15 56.06 11.06 54.65
C THR A 15 56.09 9.83 55.59
N VAL A 16 54.95 9.51 56.23
CA VAL A 16 54.02 8.38 55.89
C VAL A 16 52.84 8.28 56.91
N ASP A 17 51.67 7.92 56.37
CA ASP A 17 50.43 7.36 56.95
C ASP A 17 49.21 8.24 57.32
N ASN A 18 48.13 7.93 56.56
CA ASN A 18 46.72 8.31 56.65
C ASN A 18 46.03 7.70 57.90
N PRO A 19 44.95 8.29 58.45
CA PRO A 19 43.60 7.95 57.95
C PRO A 19 42.54 9.07 57.97
N SER A 20 41.66 9.03 56.94
CA SER A 20 40.22 9.36 56.89
C SER A 20 39.66 10.66 57.51
N PRO A 21 38.88 11.45 56.73
CA PRO A 21 37.84 12.32 57.28
C PRO A 21 36.42 11.76 57.02
N ILE A 22 35.60 11.79 58.07
CA ILE A 22 34.13 11.71 58.09
C ILE A 22 33.72 12.75 59.17
N PRO A 23 32.49 13.32 59.23
CA PRO A 23 31.40 13.50 58.26
C PRO A 23 30.98 14.98 58.12
N THR A 24 30.08 15.29 57.19
CA THR A 24 29.16 16.43 57.36
C THR A 24 27.72 15.94 57.30
N SER A 25 27.10 15.98 58.48
CA SER A 25 25.66 16.02 58.79
C SER A 25 24.65 15.50 57.76
N ALA A 26 24.14 14.32 58.07
CA ALA A 26 22.81 13.85 57.69
C ALA A 26 21.71 14.55 58.51
N SER A 27 20.56 14.80 57.87
CA SER A 27 19.21 14.33 58.25
C SER A 27 18.14 15.39 57.93
N VAL A 28 17.23 15.01 57.02
CA VAL A 28 15.77 15.16 57.10
C VAL A 28 15.17 14.67 55.76
N SER A 29 14.22 13.73 55.87
CA SER A 29 13.28 13.26 54.84
C SER A 29 13.73 12.21 53.81
N ARG A 30 13.98 10.98 54.29
CA ARG A 30 13.73 9.75 53.50
C ARG A 30 12.22 9.48 53.46
N THR A 31 11.57 9.71 52.32
CA THR A 31 10.30 9.05 51.94
C THR A 31 10.06 9.20 50.44
N ASN A 32 9.71 8.08 49.78
CA ASN A 32 9.31 7.90 48.38
C ASN A 32 10.41 7.86 47.30
N GLN A 33 11.37 6.94 47.43
CA GLN A 33 11.93 6.31 46.23
C GLN A 33 10.86 5.37 45.65
N ARG A 34 10.33 5.69 44.46
CA ARG A 34 9.43 4.82 43.69
C ARG A 34 10.13 3.48 43.48
N ASN A 35 9.61 2.38 44.03
CA ASN A 35 10.01 1.03 43.63
C ASN A 35 9.72 0.91 42.12
N ILE A 36 10.76 0.89 41.26
CA ILE A 36 10.61 0.71 39.81
C ILE A 36 10.69 -0.79 39.54
N ALA A 37 9.77 -1.32 38.74
CA ALA A 37 9.83 -2.70 38.25
C ALA A 37 11.09 -2.90 37.39
N THR A 38 11.95 -3.85 37.73
CA THR A 38 13.14 -4.17 36.91
C THR A 38 12.93 -5.46 36.14
N VAL A 39 12.39 -5.32 34.92
CA VAL A 39 12.50 -6.35 33.86
C VAL A 39 13.94 -6.41 33.40
N SER A 40 14.46 -7.59 33.04
CA SER A 40 15.83 -7.70 32.58
C SER A 40 16.10 -6.72 31.43
N ARG A 41 17.21 -5.97 31.53
CA ARG A 41 17.60 -5.01 30.49
C ARG A 41 17.86 -5.68 29.14
N THR A 42 18.01 -7.00 29.12
CA THR A 42 18.18 -7.84 27.94
C THR A 42 16.90 -8.06 27.14
N ILE A 43 15.71 -7.85 27.73
CA ILE A 43 14.42 -7.98 27.04
C ILE A 43 14.08 -6.65 26.38
N PHE A 44 13.89 -6.61 25.05
CA PHE A 44 13.74 -5.36 24.27
C PHE A 44 14.84 -4.33 24.56
N PRO A 45 16.11 -4.67 24.27
CA PRO A 45 17.25 -3.80 24.60
C PRO A 45 17.31 -2.54 23.72
N THR A 46 16.79 -2.62 22.49
CA THR A 46 16.79 -1.56 21.49
C THR A 46 15.40 -1.38 20.86
N ASN A 47 15.14 -0.20 20.30
CA ASN A 47 13.98 0.01 19.43
C ASN A 47 14.26 -0.69 18.10
N MET A 48 13.37 -1.58 17.69
CA MET A 48 13.42 -2.24 16.39
C MET A 48 12.05 -2.07 15.74
N GLY A 49 12.02 -1.53 14.53
CA GLY A 49 10.82 -1.57 13.70
C GLY A 49 10.46 -3.01 13.33
N PRO A 50 9.19 -3.29 12.96
CA PRO A 50 8.90 -4.52 12.22
C PRO A 50 9.84 -4.56 10.99
N PRO A 51 10.46 -5.70 10.68
CA PRO A 51 11.50 -5.80 9.67
C PRO A 51 11.00 -5.26 8.34
N THR A 52 11.86 -4.46 7.71
CA THR A 52 11.70 -3.99 6.34
C THR A 52 11.57 -5.22 5.45
N ILE A 53 10.40 -5.40 4.83
CA ILE A 53 10.21 -6.40 3.78
C ILE A 53 11.33 -6.19 2.77
N VAL A 54 12.11 -7.24 2.47
CA VAL A 54 13.17 -7.16 1.46
C VAL A 54 12.50 -6.80 0.14
N PHE A 55 12.65 -5.53 -0.25
CA PHE A 55 12.01 -5.02 -1.44
C PHE A 55 12.75 -5.55 -2.66
N VAL A 56 12.14 -6.51 -3.34
CA VAL A 56 12.55 -6.91 -4.69
C VAL A 56 11.78 -6.05 -5.68
N PRO A 57 12.41 -5.05 -6.32
CA PRO A 57 11.70 -4.18 -7.25
C PRO A 57 11.16 -4.99 -8.43
N PRO A 58 9.90 -4.78 -8.83
CA PRO A 58 9.44 -5.29 -10.12
C PRO A 58 10.20 -4.57 -11.25
N LYS A 59 10.38 -5.26 -12.37
CA LYS A 59 10.74 -4.55 -13.60
C LYS A 59 9.52 -3.69 -13.99
N PRO A 60 9.73 -2.51 -14.61
CA PRO A 60 8.61 -1.74 -15.15
C PRO A 60 7.69 -2.65 -15.99
N ASP A 61 6.38 -2.54 -15.76
CA ASP A 61 5.33 -3.36 -16.40
C ASP A 61 5.38 -4.88 -16.14
N SER A 62 6.26 -5.38 -15.26
CA SER A 62 6.23 -6.80 -14.91
C SER A 62 5.05 -7.15 -14.00
N ARG A 63 4.65 -8.42 -14.07
CA ARG A 63 3.73 -9.02 -13.08
C ARG A 63 4.32 -8.88 -11.68
N LEU A 64 3.47 -8.54 -10.71
CA LEU A 64 3.81 -8.53 -9.30
C LEU A 64 3.67 -9.93 -8.71
N ASN A 65 4.55 -10.27 -7.79
CA ASN A 65 4.61 -11.59 -7.16
C ASN A 65 3.47 -11.78 -6.14
N ASP A 66 3.16 -10.74 -5.36
CA ASP A 66 2.15 -10.77 -4.31
C ASP A 66 1.62 -9.36 -3.99
N ILE A 67 0.59 -9.32 -3.14
CA ILE A 67 -0.05 -8.07 -2.70
C ILE A 67 0.89 -7.19 -1.87
N ILE A 68 1.83 -7.80 -1.13
CA ILE A 68 2.79 -7.07 -0.29
C ILE A 68 3.73 -6.26 -1.18
N GLN A 69 4.15 -6.80 -2.32
CA GLN A 69 4.95 -6.08 -3.30
C GLN A 69 4.16 -4.89 -3.89
N LEU A 70 2.87 -5.05 -4.19
CA LEU A 70 2.01 -3.94 -4.65
C LEU A 70 1.90 -2.84 -3.58
N VAL A 71 1.60 -3.22 -2.33
CA VAL A 71 1.52 -2.29 -1.20
C VAL A 71 2.84 -1.55 -1.01
N THR A 72 3.96 -2.26 -1.07
CA THR A 72 5.28 -1.65 -0.93
C THR A 72 5.57 -0.66 -2.06
N CYS A 73 5.26 -1.03 -3.31
CA CYS A 73 5.44 -0.12 -4.46
C CYS A 73 4.59 1.15 -4.33
N LEU A 74 3.31 1.02 -3.97
CA LEU A 74 2.41 2.16 -3.79
C LEU A 74 2.80 3.03 -2.59
N GLY A 75 3.20 2.41 -1.48
CA GLY A 75 3.69 3.12 -0.28
C GLY A 75 4.94 3.95 -0.56
N LEU A 76 5.90 3.41 -1.34
CA LEU A 76 7.10 4.16 -1.77
C LEU A 76 6.75 5.38 -2.66
N LEU A 77 5.65 5.32 -3.40
CA LEU A 77 5.19 6.38 -4.31
C LEU A 77 4.37 7.47 -3.60
N GLN A 78 4.01 7.31 -2.33
CA GLN A 78 3.29 8.34 -1.56
C GLN A 78 4.22 9.50 -1.18
N ASP A 79 3.71 10.74 -1.25
CA ASP A 79 4.46 11.98 -0.99
C ASP A 79 4.96 12.12 0.46
N SER A 80 4.47 11.29 1.39
CA SER A 80 4.83 11.27 2.81
C SER A 80 6.20 10.63 3.10
N TYR A 81 6.81 9.93 2.14
CA TYR A 81 8.09 9.24 2.33
C TYR A 81 9.28 10.19 2.14
N GLN A 82 10.00 10.50 3.22
CA GLN A 82 11.25 11.26 3.14
C GLN A 82 12.40 10.34 2.66
N PRO A 83 13.15 10.70 1.59
CA PRO A 83 14.11 9.79 0.95
C PRO A 83 15.38 9.44 1.75
N ASP A 84 15.72 10.20 2.80
CA ASP A 84 17.15 10.43 3.03
C ASP A 84 17.90 9.44 3.94
N ASP A 85 17.28 8.71 4.88
CA ASP A 85 18.09 7.88 5.82
C ASP A 85 17.70 6.38 5.99
N ILE A 86 16.58 5.88 5.44
CA ILE A 86 16.05 4.54 5.82
C ILE A 86 15.89 3.57 4.64
N LEU A 87 15.90 4.05 3.39
CA LEU A 87 15.64 3.20 2.22
C LEU A 87 16.91 2.51 1.71
N ASP A 88 16.81 1.20 1.48
CA ASP A 88 17.84 0.43 0.79
C ASP A 88 18.14 1.03 -0.61
N PRO A 89 19.40 1.01 -1.08
CA PRO A 89 19.77 1.59 -2.38
C PRO A 89 18.95 1.07 -3.56
N VAL A 90 18.50 -0.19 -3.52
CA VAL A 90 17.65 -0.79 -4.57
C VAL A 90 16.28 -0.13 -4.61
N ALA A 91 15.64 0.05 -3.47
CA ALA A 91 14.34 0.73 -3.36
C ALA A 91 14.43 2.19 -3.79
N ARG A 92 15.50 2.89 -3.40
CA ARG A 92 15.75 4.28 -3.80
C ARG A 92 15.90 4.43 -5.31
N ASN A 93 16.67 3.54 -5.96
CA ASN A 93 16.85 3.58 -7.40
C ASN A 93 15.54 3.30 -8.15
N TRP A 94 14.76 2.30 -7.71
CA TRP A 94 13.45 2.02 -8.29
C TRP A 94 12.49 3.20 -8.15
N LEU A 95 12.45 3.85 -6.99
CA LEU A 95 11.61 5.03 -6.76
C LEU A 95 11.99 6.19 -7.69
N LEU A 96 13.29 6.46 -7.87
CA LEU A 96 13.76 7.53 -8.77
C LEU A 96 13.35 7.28 -10.23
N LEU A 97 13.42 6.03 -10.69
CA LEU A 97 13.00 5.65 -12.03
C LEU A 97 11.48 5.76 -12.20
N THR A 98 10.72 5.23 -11.25
CA THR A 98 9.26 5.10 -11.34
C THR A 98 8.52 6.41 -11.05
N LYS A 99 9.08 7.28 -10.19
CA LYS A 99 8.46 8.57 -9.84
C LYS A 99 8.26 9.48 -11.05
N ASN A 100 9.16 9.38 -12.04
CA ASN A 100 9.10 10.14 -13.28
C ASN A 100 8.29 9.43 -14.39
N GLU A 101 7.85 8.18 -14.17
CA GLU A 101 7.09 7.39 -15.14
C GLU A 101 5.60 7.35 -14.76
N GLN A 102 4.82 8.31 -15.30
CA GLN A 102 3.38 8.43 -15.01
C GLN A 102 2.62 7.14 -15.30
N ASP A 103 2.93 6.48 -16.41
CA ASP A 103 2.23 5.26 -16.86
C ASP A 103 2.37 4.10 -15.85
N GLU A 104 3.54 3.92 -15.24
CA GLU A 104 3.76 2.85 -14.25
C GLU A 104 3.05 3.17 -12.94
N ARG A 105 3.04 4.44 -12.53
CA ARG A 105 2.28 4.88 -11.35
C ARG A 105 0.78 4.62 -11.53
N ASP A 106 0.24 4.98 -12.70
CA ASP A 106 -1.17 4.75 -13.02
C ASP A 106 -1.49 3.25 -13.11
N ARG A 107 -0.57 2.42 -13.63
CA ARG A 107 -0.72 0.96 -13.65
C ARG A 107 -0.89 0.38 -12.25
N LEU A 108 0.01 0.73 -11.33
CA LEU A 108 0.00 0.20 -9.97
C LEU A 108 -1.27 0.62 -9.21
N LYS A 109 -1.72 1.88 -9.40
CA LYS A 109 -2.99 2.37 -8.84
C LYS A 109 -4.19 1.60 -9.38
N VAL A 110 -4.29 1.48 -10.70
CA VAL A 110 -5.36 0.73 -11.37
C VAL A 110 -5.38 -0.74 -10.91
N LEU A 111 -4.20 -1.34 -10.71
CA LEU A 111 -4.09 -2.71 -10.22
C LEU A 111 -4.66 -2.85 -8.81
N ALA A 112 -4.38 -1.92 -7.89
CA ALA A 112 -4.99 -1.90 -6.56
C ALA A 112 -6.51 -1.74 -6.63
N THR A 113 -7.00 -0.81 -7.46
CA THR A 113 -8.45 -0.62 -7.68
C THR A 113 -9.10 -1.89 -8.23
N ASP A 114 -8.45 -2.58 -9.17
CA ASP A 114 -8.97 -3.81 -9.78
C ASP A 114 -9.00 -4.98 -8.78
N VAL A 115 -8.06 -5.05 -7.83
CA VAL A 115 -8.12 -6.01 -6.70
C VAL A 115 -9.35 -5.76 -5.84
N ILE A 116 -9.67 -4.50 -5.51
CA ILE A 116 -10.89 -4.15 -4.76
C ILE A 116 -12.15 -4.52 -5.55
N ARG A 117 -12.17 -4.26 -6.87
CA ARG A 117 -13.28 -4.66 -7.74
C ARG A 117 -13.43 -6.18 -7.81
N ALA A 118 -12.32 -6.92 -7.81
CA ALA A 118 -12.33 -8.37 -7.79
C ALA A 118 -12.87 -8.90 -6.46
N PHE A 119 -12.50 -8.29 -5.32
CA PHE A 119 -13.03 -8.62 -4.00
C PHE A 119 -14.55 -8.43 -3.92
N LYS A 120 -15.08 -7.35 -4.48
CA LYS A 120 -16.54 -7.13 -4.51
C LYS A 120 -17.28 -8.22 -5.28
N ARG A 121 -16.72 -8.64 -6.41
CA ARG A 121 -17.33 -9.68 -7.26
C ARG A 121 -17.18 -11.07 -6.65
N ASP A 122 -16.37 -11.21 -5.62
CA ASP A 122 -16.17 -12.47 -4.93
C ASP A 122 -17.42 -12.83 -4.12
N GLU A 123 -18.03 -13.96 -4.46
CA GLU A 123 -19.15 -14.50 -3.70
C GLU A 123 -18.70 -15.01 -2.32
N PHE A 124 -17.44 -15.46 -2.21
CA PHE A 124 -16.89 -16.05 -0.99
C PHE A 124 -15.72 -15.21 -0.48
N LYS A 125 -16.02 -14.21 0.35
CA LYS A 125 -15.04 -13.34 1.02
C LYS A 125 -14.37 -14.06 2.20
N ASP A 126 -13.58 -15.07 1.89
CA ASP A 126 -12.82 -15.84 2.87
C ASP A 126 -11.74 -15.00 3.59
N ALA A 127 -11.10 -15.60 4.59
CA ALA A 127 -10.04 -14.91 5.36
C ALA A 127 -8.89 -14.38 4.47
N LYS A 128 -8.55 -15.08 3.38
CA LYS A 128 -7.41 -14.71 2.52
C LYS A 128 -7.73 -13.48 1.67
N SER A 129 -8.89 -13.47 1.02
CA SER A 129 -9.36 -12.35 0.21
C SER A 129 -9.56 -11.09 1.04
N VAL A 130 -10.08 -11.22 2.27
CA VAL A 130 -10.18 -10.12 3.24
C VAL A 130 -8.79 -9.60 3.61
N THR A 131 -7.84 -10.47 3.91
CA THR A 131 -6.47 -10.06 4.25
C THR A 131 -5.83 -9.23 3.12
N GLU A 132 -5.96 -9.67 1.86
CA GLU A 132 -5.36 -8.98 0.72
C GLU A 132 -5.85 -7.53 0.57
N VAL A 133 -7.17 -7.31 0.64
CA VAL A 133 -7.72 -5.95 0.49
C VAL A 133 -7.43 -5.06 1.69
N VAL A 134 -7.32 -5.64 2.90
CA VAL A 134 -6.97 -4.88 4.10
C VAL A 134 -5.51 -4.42 4.06
N TYR A 135 -4.59 -5.23 3.50
CA TYR A 135 -3.20 -4.82 3.31
C TYR A 135 -3.07 -3.60 2.39
N LEU A 136 -3.99 -3.41 1.44
CA LEU A 136 -4.01 -2.23 0.58
C LEU A 136 -4.42 -0.96 1.32
N ALA A 137 -5.19 -1.05 2.42
CA ALA A 137 -5.82 0.10 3.06
C ALA A 137 -4.91 1.33 3.29
N PRO A 138 -3.66 1.20 3.78
CA PRO A 138 -2.80 2.36 4.02
C PRO A 138 -2.30 3.04 2.74
N VAL A 139 -2.37 2.35 1.60
CA VAL A 139 -1.84 2.82 0.31
C VAL A 139 -2.91 3.20 -0.71
N LEU A 140 -4.18 2.99 -0.37
CA LEU A 140 -5.30 3.36 -1.23
C LEU A 140 -5.47 4.87 -1.33
N GLU A 141 -6.04 5.32 -2.45
CA GLU A 141 -6.60 6.66 -2.57
C GLU A 141 -7.93 6.75 -1.81
N SER A 142 -8.36 7.97 -1.46
CA SER A 142 -9.54 8.19 -0.62
C SER A 142 -10.79 7.53 -1.19
N ASP A 143 -11.06 7.65 -2.49
CA ASP A 143 -12.25 7.07 -3.12
C ASP A 143 -12.27 5.54 -3.05
N ASP A 144 -11.13 4.90 -3.32
CA ASP A 144 -10.97 3.44 -3.26
C ASP A 144 -11.08 2.92 -1.82
N PHE A 145 -10.52 3.65 -0.85
CA PHE A 145 -10.67 3.35 0.57
C PHE A 145 -12.14 3.43 1.02
N ARG A 146 -12.85 4.50 0.66
CA ARG A 146 -14.28 4.66 1.00
C ARG A 146 -15.14 3.60 0.35
N TYR A 147 -14.81 3.23 -0.88
CA TYR A 147 -15.47 2.13 -1.55
C TYR A 147 -15.29 0.82 -0.78
N LEU A 148 -14.05 0.48 -0.40
CA LEU A 148 -13.77 -0.73 0.39
C LEU A 148 -14.48 -0.71 1.76
N LEU A 149 -14.49 0.42 2.45
CA LEU A 149 -15.21 0.60 3.72
C LEU A 149 -16.71 0.31 3.57
N LYS A 150 -17.32 0.84 2.51
CA LYS A 150 -18.73 0.58 2.20
C LYS A 150 -19.00 -0.91 1.93
N GLU A 151 -18.11 -1.59 1.24
CA GLU A 151 -18.26 -3.03 0.97
C GLU A 151 -18.26 -3.84 2.27
N PHE A 152 -17.31 -3.60 3.19
CA PHE A 152 -17.31 -4.27 4.51
C PHE A 152 -18.54 -3.91 5.35
N TYR A 153 -18.92 -2.64 5.39
CA TYR A 153 -20.13 -2.20 6.10
C TYR A 153 -21.36 -2.96 5.58
N SER A 154 -21.56 -2.97 4.26
CA SER A 154 -22.72 -3.62 3.64
C SER A 154 -22.75 -5.13 3.86
N GLY A 155 -21.59 -5.79 3.87
CA GLY A 155 -21.51 -7.22 4.09
C GLY A 155 -21.86 -7.63 5.51
N ILE A 156 -21.51 -6.81 6.51
CA ILE A 156 -21.93 -7.03 7.90
C ILE A 156 -23.42 -6.67 8.09
N ASP A 157 -23.89 -5.59 7.45
CA ASP A 157 -25.28 -5.13 7.56
C ASP A 157 -26.27 -6.11 6.91
N GLN A 158 -25.95 -6.65 5.74
CA GLN A 158 -26.86 -7.48 4.96
C GLN A 158 -26.81 -8.98 5.31
N SER A 159 -25.75 -9.44 5.98
CA SER A 159 -25.61 -10.86 6.30
C SER A 159 -26.57 -11.31 7.41
N GLY A 160 -27.32 -12.39 7.19
CA GLY A 160 -28.17 -12.97 8.23
C GLY A 160 -27.38 -13.60 9.38
N LEU A 161 -26.19 -14.14 9.09
CA LEU A 161 -25.25 -14.71 10.07
C LEU A 161 -24.03 -13.80 10.22
N LEU A 162 -23.38 -13.84 11.39
CA LEU A 162 -22.18 -13.04 11.62
C LEU A 162 -21.00 -13.62 10.81
N ASP A 163 -20.51 -12.85 9.84
CA ASP A 163 -19.27 -13.15 9.13
C ASP A 163 -18.08 -12.57 9.93
N VAL A 164 -17.35 -13.46 10.62
CA VAL A 164 -16.22 -13.08 11.47
C VAL A 164 -15.05 -12.52 10.65
N HIS A 165 -14.86 -12.97 9.41
CA HIS A 165 -13.76 -12.48 8.56
C HIS A 165 -14.01 -11.06 8.11
N GLN A 166 -15.24 -10.74 7.67
CA GLN A 166 -15.59 -9.38 7.31
C GLN A 166 -15.56 -8.41 8.50
N LEU A 167 -15.99 -8.88 9.68
CA LEU A 167 -15.90 -8.12 10.91
C LEU A 167 -14.45 -7.77 11.28
N GLU A 168 -13.55 -8.75 11.17
CA GLU A 168 -12.12 -8.57 11.39
C GLU A 168 -11.50 -7.64 10.33
N GLY A 169 -11.88 -7.82 9.07
CA GLY A 169 -11.45 -6.96 7.97
C GLY A 169 -11.86 -5.50 8.17
N LEU A 170 -13.09 -5.24 8.60
CA LEU A 170 -13.56 -3.89 8.93
C LEU A 170 -12.75 -3.26 10.07
N ALA A 171 -12.51 -4.01 11.14
CA ALA A 171 -11.70 -3.56 12.26
C ALA A 171 -10.29 -3.13 11.83
N HIS A 172 -9.62 -3.96 11.02
CA HIS A 172 -8.28 -3.65 10.52
C HIS A 172 -8.28 -2.52 9.49
N LEU A 173 -9.32 -2.41 8.65
CA LEU A 173 -9.48 -1.32 7.70
C LEU A 173 -9.58 0.05 8.42
N ILE A 174 -10.31 0.10 9.53
CA ILE A 174 -10.44 1.31 10.36
C ILE A 174 -9.11 1.66 11.04
N GLN A 175 -8.40 0.66 11.57
CA GLN A 175 -7.09 0.86 12.21
C GLN A 175 -5.99 1.29 11.22
N GLY A 176 -6.07 0.82 9.98
CA GLY A 176 -5.11 1.12 8.90
C GLY A 176 -5.46 2.36 8.06
N ALA A 177 -6.49 3.11 8.43
CA ALA A 177 -6.95 4.26 7.66
C ALA A 177 -5.94 5.43 7.70
N ASN A 178 -5.70 6.04 6.54
CA ASN A 178 -4.90 7.26 6.48
C ASN A 178 -5.60 8.43 7.20
N PRO A 179 -4.83 9.37 7.79
CA PRO A 179 -5.40 10.55 8.43
C PRO A 179 -6.34 11.31 7.47
N GLY A 180 -7.60 11.53 7.91
CA GLY A 180 -8.62 12.24 7.14
C GLY A 180 -9.44 11.36 6.17
N TYR A 181 -9.22 10.04 6.13
CA TYR A 181 -10.00 9.14 5.25
C TYR A 181 -11.30 8.64 5.88
N LEU A 182 -11.38 8.67 7.22
CA LEU A 182 -12.57 8.31 7.97
C LEU A 182 -13.31 9.58 8.40
N ASP A 183 -14.55 9.74 7.95
CA ASP A 183 -15.40 10.81 8.46
C ASP A 183 -15.98 10.41 9.82
N SER A 184 -16.31 11.41 10.65
CA SER A 184 -16.96 11.17 11.94
C SER A 184 -18.28 10.41 11.80
N ASP A 185 -19.04 10.68 10.74
CA ASP A 185 -20.31 9.98 10.45
C ASP A 185 -20.09 8.51 10.06
N ASP A 186 -18.99 8.18 9.38
CA ASP A 186 -18.66 6.79 9.03
C ASP A 186 -18.46 5.94 10.29
N LEU A 187 -17.69 6.46 11.26
CA LEU A 187 -17.44 5.78 12.54
C LEU A 187 -18.72 5.63 13.38
N VAL A 188 -19.57 6.65 13.42
CA VAL A 188 -20.86 6.58 14.15
C VAL A 188 -21.79 5.54 13.52
N LYS A 189 -21.88 5.48 12.18
CA LYS A 189 -22.69 4.48 11.47
C LYS A 189 -22.17 3.06 11.70
N VAL A 190 -20.85 2.87 11.63
CA VAL A 190 -20.22 1.58 11.93
C VAL A 190 -20.50 1.17 13.38
N LEU A 191 -20.31 2.07 14.35
CA LEU A 191 -20.57 1.78 15.76
C LEU A 191 -22.04 1.41 16.00
N SER A 192 -22.98 2.12 15.36
CA SER A 192 -24.41 1.83 15.45
C SER A 192 -24.76 0.44 14.90
N LEU A 193 -24.20 0.07 13.75
CA LEU A 193 -24.35 -1.26 13.16
C LEU A 193 -23.83 -2.35 14.12
N LEU A 194 -22.60 -2.20 14.61
CA LEU A 194 -21.97 -3.17 15.50
C LEU A 194 -22.69 -3.28 16.85
N SER A 195 -23.14 -2.16 17.42
CA SER A 195 -23.93 -2.13 18.66
C SER A 195 -25.25 -2.89 18.51
N THR A 196 -25.93 -2.72 17.38
CA THR A 196 -27.16 -3.45 17.06
C THR A 196 -26.89 -4.96 16.96
N ARG A 197 -25.88 -5.35 16.16
CA ARG A 197 -25.48 -6.76 16.00
C ARG A 197 -25.05 -7.40 17.31
N LEU A 198 -24.32 -6.68 18.16
CA LEU A 198 -23.88 -7.15 19.48
C LEU A 198 -25.09 -7.46 20.37
N ARG A 199 -26.06 -6.54 20.45
CA ARG A 199 -27.29 -6.72 21.23
C ARG A 199 -28.20 -7.84 20.73
N ASP A 200 -28.28 -8.02 19.41
CA ASP A 200 -29.13 -9.04 18.79
C ASP A 200 -28.49 -10.44 18.87
N THR A 201 -27.20 -10.53 19.21
CA THR A 201 -26.48 -11.80 19.35
C THR A 201 -26.91 -12.53 20.62
N HIS A 202 -27.19 -13.84 20.50
CA HIS A 202 -27.65 -14.66 21.62
C HIS A 202 -26.60 -14.76 22.74
N LYS A 203 -27.04 -14.66 24.00
CA LYS A 203 -26.17 -14.62 25.20
C LYS A 203 -25.23 -15.83 25.35
N GLN A 204 -25.59 -16.98 24.80
CA GLN A 204 -24.75 -18.20 24.84
C GLN A 204 -23.68 -18.24 23.73
N SER A 205 -23.74 -17.35 22.74
CA SER A 205 -22.77 -17.29 21.64
C SER A 205 -21.54 -16.46 22.02
N THR A 206 -20.81 -16.89 23.06
CA THR A 206 -19.71 -16.12 23.67
C THR A 206 -18.61 -15.73 22.69
N ASN A 207 -18.29 -16.57 21.70
CA ASN A 207 -17.32 -16.24 20.66
C ASN A 207 -17.81 -15.10 19.75
N HIS A 208 -19.05 -15.14 19.27
CA HIS A 208 -19.61 -14.04 18.46
C HIS A 208 -19.68 -12.73 19.25
N LEU A 209 -20.09 -12.80 20.51
CA LEU A 209 -20.10 -11.64 21.41
C LEU A 209 -18.68 -11.09 21.60
N TYR A 210 -17.67 -11.96 21.75
CA TYR A 210 -16.28 -11.53 21.87
C TYR A 210 -15.77 -10.84 20.59
N GLN A 211 -15.99 -11.42 19.41
CA GLN A 211 -15.55 -10.82 18.13
C GLN A 211 -16.23 -9.46 17.88
N LEU A 212 -17.54 -9.35 18.16
CA LEU A 212 -18.27 -8.09 18.04
C LEU A 212 -17.78 -7.04 19.04
N THR A 213 -17.56 -7.42 20.29
CA THR A 213 -17.04 -6.51 21.33
C THR A 213 -15.61 -6.06 21.00
N LEU A 214 -14.80 -6.92 20.40
CA LEU A 214 -13.48 -6.57 19.88
C LEU A 214 -13.58 -5.54 18.75
N ALA A 215 -14.43 -5.77 17.75
CA ALA A 215 -14.64 -4.81 16.67
C ALA A 215 -15.18 -3.46 17.19
N VAL A 216 -16.13 -3.47 18.12
CA VAL A 216 -16.62 -2.26 18.81
C VAL A 216 -15.47 -1.51 19.47
N SER A 217 -14.58 -2.21 20.18
CA SER A 217 -13.44 -1.55 20.83
C SER A 217 -12.50 -0.86 19.84
N HIS A 218 -12.24 -1.47 18.67
CA HIS A 218 -11.39 -0.87 17.64
C HIS A 218 -12.01 0.39 17.02
N VAL A 219 -13.33 0.41 16.84
CA VAL A 219 -14.07 1.58 16.35
C VAL A 219 -14.04 2.70 17.39
N LEU A 220 -14.29 2.39 18.66
CA LEU A 220 -14.24 3.36 19.75
C LEU A 220 -12.85 3.96 19.93
N ASP A 221 -11.82 3.13 19.82
CA ASP A 221 -10.42 3.56 19.81
C ASP A 221 -10.14 4.54 18.66
N ALA A 222 -10.58 4.23 17.43
CA ALA A 222 -10.46 5.14 16.29
C ALA A 222 -11.25 6.45 16.48
N MET A 223 -12.43 6.40 17.10
CA MET A 223 -13.22 7.59 17.45
C MET A 223 -12.52 8.46 18.49
N ALA A 224 -11.88 7.85 19.48
CA ALA A 224 -11.09 8.55 20.50
C ALA A 224 -9.86 9.24 19.88
N ASP A 225 -9.19 8.60 18.92
CA ASP A 225 -8.04 9.16 18.21
C ASP A 225 -8.41 10.33 17.30
N THR A 226 -9.52 10.20 16.56
CA THR A 226 -10.00 11.19 15.59
C THR A 226 -10.83 12.31 16.22
N SER A 227 -11.05 12.28 17.54
CA SER A 227 -11.82 13.27 18.30
C SER A 227 -13.25 13.47 17.79
N VAL A 228 -13.92 12.38 17.41
CA VAL A 228 -15.35 12.39 17.05
C VAL A 228 -16.16 12.94 18.22
N LYS A 229 -17.10 13.85 17.93
CA LYS A 229 -18.00 14.45 18.93
C LYS A 229 -19.45 14.18 18.59
N GLY A 230 -20.29 14.14 19.63
CA GLY A 230 -21.74 14.14 19.46
C GLY A 230 -22.31 12.76 19.12
N VAL A 231 -21.74 11.69 19.66
CA VAL A 231 -22.38 10.36 19.58
C VAL A 231 -23.72 10.45 20.28
N ASN A 232 -24.80 10.02 19.61
CA ASN A 232 -26.13 10.16 20.20
C ASN A 232 -26.26 9.34 21.48
N ARG A 233 -26.57 10.03 22.59
CA ARG A 233 -26.64 9.42 23.91
C ARG A 233 -27.71 8.34 23.98
N GLU A 234 -28.94 8.68 23.61
CA GLU A 234 -30.12 7.82 23.77
C GLU A 234 -30.10 6.60 22.83
N LYS A 235 -29.59 6.75 21.60
CA LYS A 235 -29.65 5.71 20.57
C LYS A 235 -28.44 4.79 20.57
N ILE A 236 -27.26 5.30 20.96
CA ILE A 236 -26.00 4.57 20.79
C ILE A 236 -25.25 4.47 22.12
N HIS A 237 -24.95 5.59 22.77
CA HIS A 237 -24.07 5.57 23.94
C HIS A 237 -24.67 4.77 25.11
N GLU A 238 -25.85 5.16 25.61
CA GLU A 238 -26.49 4.54 26.78
C GLU A 238 -26.88 3.08 26.55
N PRO A 239 -27.50 2.68 25.41
CA PRO A 239 -27.77 1.28 25.13
C PRO A 239 -26.50 0.42 25.07
N LEU A 240 -25.41 0.95 24.51
CA LEU A 240 -24.13 0.24 24.43
C LEU A 240 -23.47 0.14 25.82
N THR A 241 -23.50 1.20 26.62
CA THR A 241 -23.03 1.21 28.01
C THR A 241 -23.71 0.10 28.81
N LEU A 242 -25.05 0.06 28.81
CA LEU A 242 -25.83 -0.95 29.53
C LEU A 242 -25.49 -2.37 29.07
N HIS A 243 -25.38 -2.58 27.76
CA HIS A 243 -25.10 -3.92 27.24
C HIS A 243 -23.66 -4.38 27.55
N LEU A 244 -22.66 -3.50 27.48
CA LEU A 244 -21.29 -3.82 27.89
C LEU A 244 -21.21 -4.13 29.41
N GLU A 245 -22.02 -3.46 30.23
CA GLU A 245 -22.15 -3.78 31.66
C GLU A 245 -22.82 -5.14 31.89
N GLU A 246 -23.83 -5.52 31.11
CA GLU A 246 -24.45 -6.85 31.19
C GLU A 246 -23.43 -7.97 30.90
N LEU A 247 -22.49 -7.74 29.97
CA LEU A 247 -21.44 -8.70 29.64
C LEU A 247 -20.47 -8.96 30.81
N LYS A 248 -20.42 -8.08 31.82
CA LYS A 248 -19.74 -8.37 33.10
C LYS A 248 -20.30 -9.63 33.78
N GLY A 249 -21.55 -10.00 33.51
CA GLY A 249 -22.18 -11.22 34.02
C GLY A 249 -21.70 -12.50 33.36
N SER A 250 -20.96 -12.43 32.25
CA SER A 250 -20.50 -13.60 31.49
C SER A 250 -19.59 -14.53 32.31
N SER A 251 -19.67 -15.82 32.00
CA SER A 251 -18.76 -16.86 32.47
C SER A 251 -17.54 -17.02 31.57
N ASP A 252 -17.31 -16.14 30.59
CA ASP A 252 -16.14 -16.15 29.72
C ASP A 252 -15.24 -14.96 30.09
N PRO A 253 -14.02 -15.19 30.61
CA PRO A 253 -13.16 -14.11 31.11
C PRO A 253 -12.65 -13.19 30.00
N TYR A 254 -12.50 -13.72 28.79
CA TYR A 254 -12.02 -12.98 27.63
C TYR A 254 -13.06 -11.97 27.17
N LEU A 255 -14.33 -12.40 27.15
CA LEU A 255 -15.46 -11.53 26.88
C LEU A 255 -15.61 -10.46 27.95
N VAL A 256 -15.47 -10.81 29.23
CA VAL A 256 -15.55 -9.86 30.35
C VAL A 256 -14.46 -8.78 30.25
N TYR A 257 -13.21 -9.18 29.99
CA TYR A 257 -12.11 -8.24 29.79
C TYR A 257 -12.34 -7.35 28.57
N GLN A 258 -12.74 -7.93 27.43
CA GLN A 258 -12.97 -7.19 26.19
C GLN A 258 -14.12 -6.18 26.33
N ALA A 259 -15.19 -6.55 27.06
CA ALA A 259 -16.30 -5.64 27.36
C ALA A 259 -15.85 -4.47 28.26
N ALA A 260 -15.02 -4.74 29.26
CA ALA A 260 -14.45 -3.70 30.11
C ALA A 260 -13.53 -2.75 29.32
N TYR A 261 -12.73 -3.27 28.39
CA TYR A 261 -11.90 -2.45 27.51
C TYR A 261 -12.76 -1.57 26.61
N ALA A 262 -13.76 -2.14 25.93
CA ALA A 262 -14.70 -1.39 25.09
C ALA A 262 -15.45 -0.32 25.90
N TYR A 263 -15.81 -0.61 27.16
CA TYR A 263 -16.45 0.34 28.06
C TYR A 263 -15.54 1.55 28.34
N GLN A 264 -14.26 1.30 28.65
CA GLN A 264 -13.29 2.38 28.89
C GLN A 264 -13.05 3.22 27.62
N ALA A 265 -13.01 2.59 26.44
CA ALA A 265 -12.94 3.30 25.17
C ALA A 265 -14.18 4.18 24.94
N LEU A 266 -15.39 3.67 25.24
CA LEU A 266 -16.64 4.42 25.14
C LEU A 266 -16.65 5.65 26.04
N LEU A 267 -16.19 5.54 27.29
CA LEU A 267 -16.08 6.70 28.20
C LEU A 267 -15.17 7.81 27.65
N CYS A 268 -14.25 7.48 26.75
CA CYS A 268 -13.33 8.43 26.13
C CYS A 268 -13.94 9.14 24.90
N VAL A 269 -15.11 8.72 24.41
CA VAL A 269 -15.81 9.31 23.27
C VAL A 269 -16.98 10.19 23.77
N PRO A 270 -17.00 11.52 23.50
CA PRO A 270 -18.04 12.41 23.99
C PRO A 270 -19.39 12.24 23.25
N ASP A 271 -20.48 12.18 24.02
CA ASP A 271 -21.86 12.15 23.51
C ASP A 271 -22.41 13.56 23.17
N ASP A 272 -23.63 13.63 22.61
CA ASP A 272 -24.32 14.86 22.19
C ASP A 272 -24.89 15.72 23.34
N GLU A 273 -24.80 15.26 24.59
CA GLU A 273 -25.20 16.02 25.79
C GLU A 273 -23.99 16.52 26.60
N SER A 274 -22.79 16.01 26.31
CA SER A 274 -21.58 16.25 27.09
C SER A 274 -20.81 17.50 26.69
N LEU A 275 -21.25 18.66 27.17
CA LEU A 275 -20.38 19.78 27.52
C LEU A 275 -21.02 20.64 28.63
N TRP A 276 -20.60 20.38 29.87
CA TRP A 276 -20.55 21.30 31.03
C TRP A 276 -21.61 21.27 32.15
N GLN A 277 -22.86 20.81 31.99
CA GLN A 277 -23.86 21.07 33.05
C GLN A 277 -23.98 20.01 34.17
N ALA A 278 -23.63 18.74 33.95
CA ALA A 278 -23.83 17.68 34.96
C ALA A 278 -22.57 17.34 35.78
N THR A 279 -21.37 17.43 35.20
CA THR A 279 -20.12 16.89 35.77
C THR A 279 -19.29 17.88 36.61
N LEU A 280 -19.69 19.15 36.73
CA LEU A 280 -19.02 20.14 37.58
C LEU A 280 -19.31 19.99 39.09
N ARG A 281 -20.13 19.02 39.52
CA ARG A 281 -20.39 18.79 40.95
C ARG A 281 -19.63 17.64 41.59
N ARG A 282 -18.89 16.79 40.84
CA ARG A 282 -18.34 15.54 41.43
C ARG A 282 -16.92 15.11 41.07
N SER A 283 -16.13 15.84 40.27
CA SER A 283 -14.72 15.45 40.06
C SER A 283 -13.86 16.63 39.59
N GLY A 284 -12.74 16.84 40.27
CA GLY A 284 -11.80 17.93 40.03
C GLY A 284 -11.11 17.87 38.67
N LYS A 285 -10.77 19.08 38.16
CA LYS A 285 -9.89 19.42 37.03
C LYS A 285 -9.82 18.39 35.89
N VAL A 286 -10.58 18.70 34.84
CA VAL A 286 -10.61 18.08 33.51
C VAL A 286 -9.21 17.99 32.89
N ILE A 287 -8.73 16.76 32.66
CA ILE A 287 -7.67 16.48 31.68
C ILE A 287 -8.38 16.36 30.32
N GLN A 288 -8.00 17.18 29.34
CA GLN A 288 -8.50 17.09 27.97
C GLN A 288 -8.18 15.70 27.39
N GLY A 289 -9.09 15.20 26.54
CA GLY A 289 -9.12 13.81 26.07
C GLY A 289 -7.83 13.25 25.46
N VAL A 290 -7.85 11.95 25.20
CA VAL A 290 -6.73 11.09 24.75
C VAL A 290 -5.90 11.71 23.61
N SER A 291 -6.49 12.53 22.73
CA SER A 291 -5.80 13.31 21.68
C SER A 291 -4.61 14.18 22.17
N GLY A 292 -4.69 14.75 23.38
CA GLY A 292 -3.61 15.54 23.98
C GLY A 292 -2.45 14.71 24.55
N LEU A 293 -2.70 13.43 24.87
CA LEU A 293 -1.73 12.50 25.43
C LEU A 293 -1.05 11.64 24.35
N VAL A 294 -1.76 11.35 23.26
CA VAL A 294 -1.28 10.57 22.10
C VAL A 294 -0.20 11.30 21.31
N ARG A 295 -0.32 12.62 21.10
CA ARG A 295 0.74 13.42 20.43
C ARG A 295 2.03 13.56 21.26
N ALA A 296 2.03 13.20 22.54
CA ALA A 296 3.18 13.30 23.43
C ALA A 296 4.13 12.09 23.32
N VAL A 297 3.74 11.01 22.63
CA VAL A 297 4.57 9.80 22.47
C VAL A 297 5.50 9.93 21.24
N LYS A 298 6.12 11.09 21.07
CA LYS A 298 7.48 11.12 20.52
C LYS A 298 8.40 10.89 21.71
N ALA A 299 9.50 10.14 21.54
CA ALA A 299 10.42 9.76 22.61
C ALA A 299 10.90 10.90 23.55
N LEU A 300 10.64 12.17 23.20
CA LEU A 300 10.96 13.38 23.92
C LEU A 300 10.06 13.70 25.15
N ASP A 301 8.84 13.15 25.31
CA ASP A 301 7.99 13.45 26.51
C ASP A 301 7.28 12.23 27.16
N MET A 302 7.95 11.09 27.24
CA MET A 302 7.45 9.92 27.97
C MET A 302 7.27 10.18 29.48
N TYR A 303 8.08 11.08 30.06
CA TYR A 303 7.95 11.46 31.48
C TYR A 303 6.64 12.20 31.75
N GLY A 304 6.28 13.19 30.91
CA GLY A 304 5.01 13.89 31.02
C GLY A 304 3.80 12.97 30.84
N PHE A 305 3.90 11.98 29.93
CA PHE A 305 2.87 10.96 29.76
C PHE A 305 2.67 10.11 31.03
N ILE A 306 3.74 9.56 31.61
CA ILE A 306 3.68 8.76 32.85
C ILE A 306 3.19 9.59 34.04
N GLU A 307 3.60 10.86 34.14
CA GLU A 307 3.10 11.78 35.15
C GLU A 307 1.58 12.04 34.97
N GLY A 308 1.12 12.20 33.72
CA GLY A 308 -0.30 12.30 33.38
C GLY A 308 -1.12 11.10 33.85
N LEU A 309 -0.60 9.87 33.66
CA LEU A 309 -1.22 8.65 34.19
C LEU A 309 -1.31 8.68 35.72
N GLY A 310 -0.27 9.18 36.39
CA GLY A 310 -0.25 9.35 37.84
C GLY A 310 -1.35 10.29 38.33
N LYS A 311 -1.54 11.43 37.67
CA LYS A 311 -2.61 12.39 37.98
C LYS A 311 -4.02 11.80 37.81
N ILE A 312 -4.22 10.97 36.79
CA ILE A 312 -5.48 10.23 36.61
C ILE A 312 -5.73 9.29 37.80
N GLN A 313 -4.71 8.57 38.25
CA GLN A 313 -4.82 7.64 39.38
C GLN A 313 -4.97 8.36 40.73
N GLU A 314 -4.26 9.47 40.94
CA GLU A 314 -4.34 10.29 42.17
C GLU A 314 -5.70 10.99 42.30
N GLY A 315 -6.28 11.47 41.20
CA GLY A 315 -7.65 12.00 41.18
C GLY A 315 -8.72 10.97 41.56
N LEU A 316 -8.36 9.68 41.59
CA LEU A 316 -9.23 8.57 41.99
C LEU A 316 -8.98 8.07 43.42
N ALA A 317 -7.85 8.41 44.04
CA ALA A 317 -7.37 7.83 45.32
C ALA A 317 -8.05 8.38 46.60
N GLY A 318 -9.11 9.18 46.48
CA GLY A 318 -9.82 9.81 47.61
C GLY A 318 -10.62 8.88 48.53
N THR A 319 -10.52 7.55 48.42
CA THR A 319 -11.18 6.58 49.31
C THR A 319 -10.23 5.42 49.64
N SER A 320 -9.57 5.52 50.80
CA SER A 320 -8.46 4.67 51.25
C SER A 320 -8.86 3.32 51.87
N GLU A 321 -9.87 2.63 51.35
CA GLU A 321 -10.32 1.33 51.91
C GLU A 321 -9.91 0.10 51.08
N ILE A 322 -9.32 0.27 49.89
CA ILE A 322 -9.17 -0.84 48.92
C ILE A 322 -7.90 -1.70 49.15
N VAL A 323 -6.92 -1.24 49.93
CA VAL A 323 -5.62 -1.93 50.06
C VAL A 323 -5.65 -3.11 51.04
N GLN A 324 -6.57 -3.16 52.02
CA GLN A 324 -6.66 -4.27 52.98
C GLN A 324 -7.43 -5.49 52.45
N THR A 325 -8.27 -5.32 51.43
CA THR A 325 -9.12 -6.38 50.85
C THR A 325 -8.35 -7.35 49.95
N VAL A 326 -7.23 -6.92 49.35
CA VAL A 326 -6.43 -7.71 48.40
C VAL A 326 -5.70 -8.89 49.07
N GLN A 327 -5.28 -8.75 50.33
CA GLN A 327 -4.58 -9.82 51.05
C GLN A 327 -5.55 -10.95 51.48
N ILE A 328 -6.79 -10.59 51.83
CA ILE A 328 -7.83 -11.54 52.28
C ILE A 328 -8.38 -12.35 51.09
N ALA A 329 -8.51 -11.72 49.91
CA ALA A 329 -8.94 -12.40 48.68
C ALA A 329 -7.91 -13.46 48.17
N TYR A 330 -6.63 -13.29 48.48
CA TYR A 330 -5.57 -14.21 48.07
C TYR A 330 -5.68 -15.58 48.77
N ASP A 331 -5.90 -15.59 50.09
CA ASP A 331 -5.99 -16.83 50.87
C ASP A 331 -7.30 -17.58 50.58
N GLU A 332 -8.41 -16.89 50.29
CA GLU A 332 -9.68 -17.50 49.87
C GLU A 332 -9.64 -18.04 48.43
N ALA A 333 -9.02 -17.34 47.48
CA ALA A 333 -8.94 -17.77 46.07
C ALA A 333 -8.10 -19.05 45.88
N VAL A 334 -7.06 -19.26 46.70
CA VAL A 334 -6.27 -20.50 46.69
C VAL A 334 -7.09 -21.71 47.18
N SER A 335 -8.06 -21.50 48.07
CA SER A 335 -8.96 -22.55 48.56
C SER A 335 -10.11 -22.89 47.60
N LEU A 336 -10.48 -21.96 46.70
CA LEU A 336 -11.59 -22.09 45.76
C LEU A 336 -11.19 -22.48 44.33
N ALA A 337 -9.90 -22.72 44.08
CA ALA A 337 -9.37 -23.15 42.76
C ALA A 337 -9.96 -24.48 42.23
N GLN A 338 -10.81 -25.16 43.00
CA GLN A 338 -11.51 -26.40 42.60
C GLN A 338 -12.75 -26.17 41.74
N GLY A 339 -13.24 -24.93 41.61
CA GLY A 339 -14.29 -24.58 40.66
C GLY A 339 -13.95 -23.24 40.04
N GLY A 340 -13.96 -23.12 38.71
CA GLY A 340 -13.49 -21.94 37.97
C GLY A 340 -14.05 -20.57 38.39
N GLN A 341 -14.99 -20.49 39.34
CA GLN A 341 -15.57 -19.27 39.92
C GLN A 341 -14.57 -18.29 40.59
N GLY A 342 -13.54 -18.78 41.29
CA GLY A 342 -12.56 -17.91 41.97
C GLY A 342 -11.68 -17.08 41.04
N PHE A 343 -11.51 -17.53 39.79
CA PHE A 343 -10.82 -16.79 38.75
C PHE A 343 -11.63 -15.58 38.23
N TYR A 344 -12.96 -15.75 38.10
CA TYR A 344 -13.85 -14.69 37.61
C TYR A 344 -14.01 -13.54 38.60
N SER A 345 -14.03 -13.81 39.91
CA SER A 345 -14.14 -12.78 40.94
C SER A 345 -12.93 -11.86 40.95
N CYS A 346 -11.71 -12.41 40.96
CA CYS A 346 -10.48 -11.61 40.94
C CYS A 346 -10.35 -10.74 39.69
N LEU A 347 -10.77 -11.23 38.51
CA LEU A 347 -10.76 -10.43 37.30
C LEU A 347 -11.80 -9.29 37.36
N LYS A 348 -13.04 -9.57 37.83
CA LYS A 348 -14.11 -8.56 37.93
C LYS A 348 -13.80 -7.46 38.96
N GLU A 349 -13.05 -7.78 40.02
CA GLU A 349 -12.61 -6.80 41.03
C GLU A 349 -11.65 -5.76 40.46
N GLY A 350 -10.80 -6.14 39.48
CA GLY A 350 -9.90 -5.22 38.78
C GLY A 350 -10.56 -4.39 37.67
N LEU A 351 -11.74 -4.81 37.17
CA LEU A 351 -12.41 -4.17 36.03
C LEU A 351 -13.46 -3.14 36.51
N SER A 352 -13.14 -1.86 36.31
CA SER A 352 -14.06 -0.75 36.56
C SER A 352 -14.93 -0.46 35.34
N PHE A 353 -16.25 -0.45 35.55
CA PHE A 353 -17.27 -0.05 34.59
C PHE A 353 -17.95 1.26 35.00
N ASN A 354 -17.34 2.06 35.89
CA ASN A 354 -18.04 3.24 36.44
C ASN A 354 -17.24 4.54 36.31
N ARG A 355 -15.95 4.45 35.98
CA ARG A 355 -15.01 5.59 35.95
C ARG A 355 -13.88 5.32 34.95
N LYS A 356 -13.30 6.40 34.40
CA LYS A 356 -12.11 6.36 33.55
C LYS A 356 -10.91 5.82 34.32
N CYS A 357 -10.20 4.87 33.75
CA CYS A 357 -9.04 4.24 34.37
C CYS A 357 -7.74 4.54 33.63
N ALA A 358 -6.65 4.72 34.39
CA ALA A 358 -5.33 4.98 33.83
C ALA A 358 -4.79 3.82 32.97
N TRP A 359 -5.23 2.58 33.23
CA TRP A 359 -4.76 1.41 32.49
C TRP A 359 -5.16 1.43 31.01
N TYR A 360 -6.36 1.88 30.66
CA TYR A 360 -6.80 1.97 29.27
C TYR A 360 -5.91 2.93 28.48
N THR A 361 -5.69 4.14 29.02
CA THR A 361 -4.81 5.15 28.40
C THR A 361 -3.37 4.65 28.27
N ALA A 362 -2.86 3.93 29.28
CA ALA A 362 -1.52 3.34 29.22
C ALA A 362 -1.41 2.26 28.15
N LEU A 363 -2.44 1.42 27.98
CA LEU A 363 -2.50 0.42 26.92
C LEU A 363 -2.60 1.04 25.51
N ARG A 364 -3.34 2.13 25.36
CA ARG A 364 -3.38 2.90 24.10
C ARG A 364 -1.99 3.45 23.74
N GLY A 365 -1.29 4.06 24.69
CA GLY A 365 0.10 4.51 24.49
C GLY A 365 1.04 3.34 24.17
N ALA A 366 0.82 2.16 24.76
CA ALA A 366 1.58 0.96 24.42
C ALA A 366 1.36 0.50 22.97
N ASP A 367 0.13 0.55 22.44
CA ASP A 367 -0.17 0.18 21.05
C ASP A 367 0.58 1.07 20.05
N GLU A 368 0.68 2.37 20.33
CA GLU A 368 1.43 3.31 19.49
C GLU A 368 2.93 2.99 19.49
N LEU A 369 3.50 2.73 20.67
CA LEU A 369 4.91 2.36 20.80
C LEU A 369 5.23 1.04 20.08
N ILE A 370 4.32 0.05 20.14
CA ILE A 370 4.48 -1.21 19.41
C ILE A 370 4.41 -0.99 17.91
N ARG A 371 3.42 -0.21 17.44
CA ARG A 371 3.24 0.15 16.03
C ARG A 371 4.47 0.86 15.46
N ASP A 372 5.07 1.76 16.24
CA ASP A 372 6.24 2.54 15.85
C ASP A 372 7.58 1.80 16.06
N GLY A 373 7.55 0.53 16.53
CA GLY A 373 8.76 -0.25 16.80
C GLY A 373 9.58 0.23 18.00
N GLN A 374 9.01 1.09 18.84
CA GLN A 374 9.68 1.64 20.03
C GLN A 374 9.60 0.68 21.22
N LEU A 375 10.03 -0.57 21.03
CA LEU A 375 9.86 -1.67 21.99
C LEU A 375 10.62 -1.45 23.31
N ALA A 376 11.76 -0.75 23.28
CA ALA A 376 12.48 -0.40 24.51
C ALA A 376 11.72 0.64 25.35
N VAL A 377 11.02 1.58 24.68
CA VAL A 377 10.15 2.57 25.32
C VAL A 377 8.86 1.91 25.81
N PHE A 378 8.28 0.98 25.04
CA PHE A 378 7.15 0.15 25.46
C PHE A 378 7.45 -0.59 26.77
N ARG A 379 8.60 -1.28 26.86
CA ARG A 379 9.05 -1.91 28.11
C ARG A 379 9.09 -0.92 29.27
N LYS A 380 9.66 0.26 29.04
CA LYS A 380 9.78 1.29 30.08
C LYS A 380 8.40 1.76 30.57
N LEU A 381 7.47 2.00 29.65
CA LEU A 381 6.09 2.34 29.97
C LEU A 381 5.45 1.26 30.85
N VAL A 382 5.55 -0.01 30.47
CA VAL A 382 4.97 -1.13 31.24
C VAL A 382 5.55 -1.22 32.65
N CYS A 383 6.85 -1.02 32.82
CA CYS A 383 7.53 -1.09 34.12
C CYS A 383 7.26 0.12 35.03
N GLU A 384 7.11 1.31 34.45
CA GLU A 384 7.00 2.58 35.19
C GLU A 384 5.55 3.07 35.34
N ALA A 385 4.59 2.47 34.63
CA ALA A 385 3.18 2.84 34.70
C ALA A 385 2.66 2.79 36.16
N PRO A 386 1.97 3.85 36.61
CA PRO A 386 1.34 3.88 37.95
C PRO A 386 0.32 2.74 38.16
N CYS A 387 -0.33 2.32 37.08
CA CYS A 387 -1.26 1.18 37.04
C CYS A 387 -0.58 -0.18 36.78
N ARG A 388 0.74 -0.30 36.87
CA ARG A 388 1.46 -1.56 36.54
C ARG A 388 1.00 -2.80 37.32
N ARG A 389 0.43 -2.62 38.51
CA ARG A 389 -0.12 -3.71 39.36
C ARG A 389 -1.63 -3.89 39.19
N ASP A 390 -2.27 -3.14 38.31
CA ASP A 390 -3.68 -3.31 37.97
C ASP A 390 -3.85 -4.57 37.11
N ALA A 391 -4.79 -5.45 37.49
CA ALA A 391 -5.02 -6.72 36.79
C ALA A 391 -5.46 -6.52 35.33
N ALA A 392 -6.25 -5.49 35.06
CA ALA A 392 -6.70 -5.17 33.70
C ALA A 392 -5.54 -4.66 32.84
N PHE A 393 -4.67 -3.82 33.42
CA PHE A 393 -3.46 -3.37 32.73
C PHE A 393 -2.56 -4.55 32.37
N GLN A 394 -2.25 -5.42 33.33
CA GLN A 394 -1.39 -6.57 33.09
C GLN A 394 -1.99 -7.55 32.09
N TRP A 395 -3.30 -7.80 32.16
CA TRP A 395 -4.00 -8.62 31.18
C TRP A 395 -3.82 -8.10 29.75
N GLY A 396 -3.99 -6.77 29.56
CA GLY A 396 -3.80 -6.12 28.28
C GLY A 396 -2.34 -6.11 27.79
N VAL A 397 -1.38 -6.00 28.70
CA VAL A 397 0.05 -6.15 28.40
C VAL A 397 0.37 -7.57 27.95
N CYS A 398 -0.12 -8.59 28.67
CA CYS A 398 0.06 -9.99 28.30
C CYS A 398 -0.51 -10.27 26.90
N GLN A 399 -1.70 -9.75 26.59
CA GLN A 399 -2.30 -9.88 25.26
C GLN A 399 -1.38 -9.31 24.16
N ARG A 400 -0.85 -8.09 24.34
CA ARG A 400 0.06 -7.43 23.39
C ARG A 400 1.38 -8.18 23.23
N LEU A 401 1.97 -8.67 24.32
CA LEU A 401 3.18 -9.51 24.27
C LEU A 401 2.92 -10.83 23.53
N GLY A 402 1.78 -11.47 23.76
CA GLY A 402 1.34 -12.64 23.02
C GLY A 402 1.18 -12.37 21.53
N GLN A 403 0.62 -11.22 21.17
CA GLN A 403 0.49 -10.78 19.78
C GLN A 403 1.86 -10.51 19.12
N ILE A 404 2.79 -9.86 19.83
CA ILE A 404 4.17 -9.68 19.33
C ILE A 404 4.81 -11.04 19.08
N ALA A 405 4.70 -11.98 20.01
CA ALA A 405 5.27 -13.33 19.88
C ALA A 405 4.65 -14.14 18.72
N ALA A 406 3.34 -14.03 18.51
CA ALA A 406 2.64 -14.77 17.46
C ALA A 406 2.84 -14.17 16.05
N ASN A 407 3.12 -12.86 15.94
CA ASN A 407 3.22 -12.19 14.65
C ASN A 407 4.55 -12.50 13.95
N SER A 408 4.49 -13.22 12.83
CA SER A 408 5.65 -13.63 12.03
C SER A 408 6.36 -12.49 11.31
N MET A 409 5.74 -11.30 11.26
CA MET A 409 6.42 -10.12 10.75
C MET A 409 7.58 -9.75 11.67
N TRP A 410 7.50 -9.91 12.99
CA TRP A 410 8.63 -9.59 13.87
C TRP A 410 9.77 -10.60 13.74
N ASN A 411 11.01 -10.13 13.90
CA ASN A 411 12.17 -11.03 13.92
C ASN A 411 12.13 -11.99 15.13
N ALA A 412 12.82 -13.12 15.01
CA ALA A 412 12.80 -14.19 16.02
C ALA A 412 13.24 -13.70 17.41
N GLU A 413 14.22 -12.80 17.49
CA GLU A 413 14.70 -12.22 18.75
C GLU A 413 13.61 -11.40 19.46
N THR A 414 12.91 -10.55 18.73
CA THR A 414 11.80 -9.73 19.26
C THR A 414 10.68 -10.61 19.79
N ARG A 415 10.32 -11.64 19.03
CA ARG A 415 9.28 -12.59 19.41
C ARG A 415 9.68 -13.41 20.65
N HIS A 416 10.95 -13.81 20.74
CA HIS A 416 11.52 -14.46 21.92
C HIS A 416 11.52 -13.55 23.14
N ASN A 417 11.91 -12.28 22.98
CA ASN A 417 11.86 -11.28 24.06
C ASN A 417 10.44 -11.11 24.62
N ALA A 418 9.41 -11.15 23.78
CA ALA A 418 8.03 -11.08 24.24
C ALA A 418 7.64 -12.30 25.11
N ILE A 419 8.08 -13.51 24.73
CA ILE A 419 7.91 -14.74 25.52
C ILE A 419 8.66 -14.65 26.85
N ALA A 420 9.90 -14.16 26.83
CA ALA A 420 10.71 -13.99 28.04
C ALA A 420 10.07 -12.98 29.01
N PHE A 421 9.49 -11.89 28.50
CA PHE A 421 8.80 -10.89 29.31
C PHE A 421 7.57 -11.49 30.01
N LEU A 422 6.75 -12.28 29.29
CA LEU A 422 5.65 -13.04 29.90
C LEU A 422 6.16 -13.95 31.05
N GLY A 423 7.30 -14.61 30.85
CA GLY A 423 7.95 -15.45 31.86
C GLY A 423 8.44 -14.68 33.09
N GLU A 424 8.94 -13.45 32.93
CA GLU A 424 9.31 -12.56 34.05
C GLU A 424 8.08 -12.09 34.83
N MET A 425 7.03 -11.66 34.12
CA MET A 425 5.75 -11.27 34.74
C MET A 425 5.13 -12.41 35.55
N TYR A 426 5.34 -13.66 35.15
CA TYR A 426 4.87 -14.82 35.90
C TYR A 426 5.68 -15.09 37.18
N ARG A 427 7.01 -14.92 37.14
CA ARG A 427 7.91 -15.32 38.23
C ARG A 427 7.96 -14.30 39.37
N ASP A 428 8.05 -13.02 39.05
CA ASP A 428 8.32 -11.95 40.03
C ASP A 428 7.02 -11.33 40.58
N ASP A 429 6.50 -11.92 41.66
CA ASP A 429 5.28 -11.41 42.32
C ASP A 429 5.54 -10.15 43.15
N GLU A 430 6.78 -9.89 43.56
CA GLU A 430 7.10 -8.64 44.25
C GLU A 430 6.91 -7.45 43.33
N VAL A 431 7.27 -7.61 42.05
CA VAL A 431 7.12 -6.56 41.05
C VAL A 431 5.70 -6.53 40.50
N TRP A 432 5.20 -7.67 40.02
CA TRP A 432 3.97 -7.78 39.24
C TRP A 432 2.74 -8.20 40.06
N GLY A 433 2.90 -8.63 41.30
CA GLY A 433 1.79 -9.16 42.09
C GLY A 433 1.44 -10.61 41.75
N SER A 434 0.60 -11.20 42.59
CA SER A 434 0.27 -12.63 42.62
C SER A 434 -1.11 -12.95 42.04
N GLN A 435 -1.63 -12.11 41.15
CA GLN A 435 -2.99 -12.20 40.62
C GLN A 435 -3.18 -13.45 39.75
N VAL A 436 -4.05 -14.36 40.20
CA VAL A 436 -4.28 -15.67 39.56
C VAL A 436 -4.71 -15.54 38.10
N SER A 437 -5.58 -14.57 37.79
CA SER A 437 -6.13 -14.36 36.45
C SER A 437 -5.05 -14.02 35.42
N VAL A 438 -4.10 -13.14 35.78
CA VAL A 438 -2.97 -12.76 34.93
C VAL A 438 -2.03 -13.95 34.71
N LYS A 439 -1.71 -14.71 35.77
CA LYS A 439 -0.83 -15.88 35.68
C LYS A 439 -1.43 -16.97 34.79
N GLN A 440 -2.74 -17.22 34.91
CA GLN A 440 -3.47 -18.14 34.03
C GLN A 440 -3.43 -17.68 32.57
N TRP A 441 -3.62 -16.38 32.32
CA TRP A 441 -3.56 -15.84 30.98
C TRP A 441 -2.18 -16.02 30.34
N ILE A 442 -1.10 -15.73 31.09
CA ILE A 442 0.27 -15.98 30.63
C ILE A 442 0.48 -17.44 30.22
N VAL A 443 0.06 -18.40 31.05
CA VAL A 443 0.20 -19.83 30.74
C VAL A 443 -0.61 -20.19 29.49
N ASN A 444 -1.83 -19.65 29.35
CA ASN A 444 -2.67 -19.90 28.18
C ASN A 444 -2.02 -19.38 26.88
N ILE A 445 -1.45 -18.17 26.90
CA ILE A 445 -0.71 -17.59 25.77
C ILE A 445 0.44 -18.50 25.34
N LEU A 446 1.24 -18.95 26.31
CA LEU A 446 2.38 -19.83 26.04
C LEU A 446 1.91 -21.20 25.53
N LEU A 447 0.81 -21.75 26.05
CA LEU A 447 0.20 -22.97 25.53
C LEU A 447 -0.22 -22.80 24.08
N GLN A 448 -0.94 -21.72 23.73
CA GLN A 448 -1.33 -21.43 22.35
C GLN A 448 -0.10 -21.37 21.44
N LEU A 449 0.93 -20.59 21.79
CA LEU A 449 2.17 -20.48 21.02
C LEU A 449 2.91 -21.83 20.87
N SER A 450 2.84 -22.71 21.87
CA SER A 450 3.48 -24.03 21.84
C SER A 450 2.77 -25.06 20.94
N THR A 451 1.47 -24.85 20.67
CA THR A 451 0.63 -25.76 19.87
C THR A 451 0.66 -25.46 18.37
N VAL A 452 1.12 -24.27 17.96
CA VAL A 452 1.23 -23.92 16.53
C VAL A 452 2.36 -24.72 15.88
N HIS A 453 2.00 -25.74 15.11
CA HIS A 453 2.97 -26.58 14.37
C HIS A 453 3.74 -25.77 13.32
N GLY A 454 5.06 -25.96 13.26
CA GLY A 454 5.93 -25.27 12.31
C GLY A 454 6.28 -23.82 12.65
N SER A 455 5.77 -23.28 13.77
CA SER A 455 6.14 -21.95 14.25
C SER A 455 7.53 -21.94 14.89
N GLU A 456 8.37 -20.97 14.54
CA GLU A 456 9.67 -20.73 15.21
C GLU A 456 9.53 -20.53 16.72
N MET A 457 8.38 -20.03 17.18
CA MET A 457 8.12 -19.77 18.61
C MET A 457 7.63 -20.99 19.38
N GLN A 458 7.42 -22.13 18.72
CA GLN A 458 6.99 -23.36 19.37
C GLN A 458 8.00 -23.82 20.43
N SER A 459 9.29 -23.90 20.07
CA SER A 459 10.34 -24.37 20.98
C SER A 459 10.61 -23.38 22.13
N PRO A 460 10.75 -22.06 21.89
CA PRO A 460 10.81 -21.06 22.96
C PRO A 460 9.63 -21.12 23.94
N ALA A 461 8.40 -21.23 23.43
CA ALA A 461 7.21 -21.31 24.29
C ALA A 461 7.20 -22.59 25.15
N LYS A 462 7.61 -23.74 24.59
CA LYS A 462 7.76 -25.00 25.34
C LYS A 462 8.82 -24.90 26.42
N LEU A 463 9.96 -24.29 26.13
CA LEU A 463 11.03 -24.06 27.12
C LEU A 463 10.50 -23.19 28.26
N GLN A 464 9.85 -22.08 27.95
CA GLN A 464 9.29 -21.18 28.96
C GLN A 464 8.25 -21.90 29.82
N LEU A 465 7.36 -22.69 29.23
CA LEU A 465 6.39 -23.51 29.99
C LEU A 465 7.07 -24.52 30.93
N GLN A 466 8.19 -25.11 30.52
CA GLN A 466 8.98 -26.01 31.39
C GLN A 466 9.58 -25.25 32.57
N GLU A 467 10.11 -24.05 32.34
CA GLU A 467 10.62 -23.19 33.43
C GLU A 467 9.50 -22.78 34.40
N LEU A 468 8.32 -22.43 33.89
CA LEU A 468 7.17 -22.08 34.73
C LEU A 468 6.69 -23.27 35.58
N ARG A 469 6.76 -24.49 35.04
CA ARG A 469 6.44 -25.73 35.77
C ARG A 469 7.41 -25.98 36.93
N MET A 470 8.70 -25.71 36.73
CA MET A 470 9.75 -25.94 37.73
C MET A 470 9.82 -24.83 38.80
N ASN A 471 8.94 -23.83 38.73
CA ASN A 471 8.84 -22.80 39.75
C ASN A 471 8.44 -23.44 41.09
N GLY A 472 9.27 -23.31 42.12
CA GLY A 472 9.14 -24.01 43.41
C GLY A 472 7.92 -23.61 44.26
N ASP A 473 7.05 -22.76 43.73
CA ASP A 473 5.82 -22.29 44.36
C ASP A 473 4.63 -23.23 44.05
N THR A 474 4.11 -23.88 45.09
CA THR A 474 2.98 -24.81 44.99
C THR A 474 1.68 -24.17 44.49
N ALA A 475 1.43 -22.88 44.73
CA ALA A 475 0.25 -22.19 44.20
C ALA A 475 0.35 -21.99 42.69
N LYS A 476 1.51 -21.57 42.19
CA LYS A 476 1.78 -21.42 40.75
C LYS A 476 1.78 -22.76 40.01
N GLN A 477 2.25 -23.83 40.63
CA GLN A 477 2.18 -25.18 40.05
C GLN A 477 0.74 -25.64 39.84
N ARG A 478 -0.15 -25.37 40.80
CA ARG A 478 -1.59 -25.67 40.67
C ARG A 478 -2.23 -24.86 39.53
N ILE A 479 -1.89 -23.58 39.42
CA ILE A 479 -2.35 -22.71 38.31
C ILE A 479 -1.91 -23.29 36.96
N TYR A 480 -0.64 -23.66 36.84
CA TYR A 480 -0.10 -24.28 35.63
C TYR A 480 -0.83 -25.56 35.26
N GLN A 481 -1.02 -26.48 36.21
CA GLN A 481 -1.74 -27.75 35.99
C GLN A 481 -3.17 -27.51 35.53
N ALA A 482 -3.92 -26.63 36.20
CA ALA A 482 -5.29 -26.30 35.81
C ALA A 482 -5.37 -25.75 34.37
N CYS A 483 -4.40 -24.94 33.92
CA CYS A 483 -4.34 -24.47 32.54
C CYS A 483 -4.03 -25.61 31.54
N CYS A 484 -3.12 -26.52 31.89
CA CYS A 484 -2.80 -27.67 31.04
C CYS A 484 -4.00 -28.62 30.88
N ASP A 485 -4.76 -28.87 31.95
CA ASP A 485 -5.91 -29.77 31.93
C ASP A 485 -7.08 -29.21 31.11
N ASN A 486 -7.28 -27.89 31.14
CA ASN A 486 -8.32 -27.21 30.36
C ASN A 486 -7.94 -27.00 28.87
N GLY A 487 -6.66 -27.20 28.51
CA GLY A 487 -6.15 -26.96 27.17
C GLY A 487 -5.98 -25.47 26.82
N PRO A 488 -5.48 -25.15 25.60
CA PRO A 488 -5.38 -23.77 25.14
C PRO A 488 -6.76 -23.10 25.08
N GLY A 489 -6.82 -21.81 25.43
CA GLY A 489 -8.09 -21.08 25.52
C GLY A 489 -8.81 -20.99 24.18
N SER A 490 -10.14 -20.88 24.22
CA SER A 490 -11.01 -20.88 23.03
C SER A 490 -10.89 -19.63 22.14
N HIS A 491 -10.23 -18.58 22.62
CA HIS A 491 -10.00 -17.33 21.89
C HIS A 491 -8.55 -17.25 21.42
N PRO A 492 -8.28 -17.32 20.10
CA PRO A 492 -6.91 -17.33 19.60
C PRO A 492 -6.23 -15.96 19.77
N LEU A 493 -4.92 -15.97 20.02
CA LEU A 493 -4.07 -14.79 19.88
C LEU A 493 -4.05 -14.30 18.43
N LYS A 494 -4.91 -13.34 18.10
CA LYS A 494 -4.94 -12.69 16.79
C LYS A 494 -3.79 -11.69 16.68
N ALA A 495 -2.70 -12.12 16.06
CA ALA A 495 -1.45 -11.37 15.93
C ALA A 495 -1.18 -10.85 14.52
N THR A 496 -1.77 -11.51 13.51
CA THR A 496 -1.68 -11.15 12.09
C THR A 496 -2.94 -11.63 11.39
N LEU A 497 -3.33 -10.92 10.34
CA LEU A 497 -4.29 -11.40 9.34
C LEU A 497 -3.81 -12.73 8.71
N CYS A 498 -4.73 -13.53 8.18
CA CYS A 498 -4.44 -14.86 7.63
C CYS A 498 -3.30 -14.82 6.59
N GLN A 499 -2.43 -15.83 6.55
CA GLN A 499 -1.35 -15.90 5.55
C GLN A 499 -1.93 -15.85 4.13
N ILE A 500 -1.38 -14.96 3.31
CA ILE A 500 -1.74 -14.85 1.89
C ILE A 500 -1.33 -16.16 1.20
N GLY A 501 -2.26 -16.77 0.45
CA GLY A 501 -2.01 -18.01 -0.28
C GLY A 501 -2.48 -17.89 -1.73
N SER A 502 -1.90 -18.69 -2.61
CA SER A 502 -2.25 -18.70 -4.03
C SER A 502 -3.42 -19.65 -4.34
N PRO A 503 -4.28 -19.34 -5.35
CA PRO A 503 -4.30 -18.11 -6.14
C PRO A 503 -4.89 -16.93 -5.36
N SER A 504 -4.21 -15.79 -5.41
CA SER A 504 -4.60 -14.54 -4.73
C SER A 504 -5.62 -13.73 -5.56
N LEU A 505 -6.30 -12.75 -4.96
CA LEU A 505 -7.13 -11.80 -5.72
C LEU A 505 -6.30 -11.07 -6.77
N LEU A 506 -5.06 -10.71 -6.41
CA LEU A 506 -4.09 -10.11 -7.31
C LEU A 506 -3.76 -11.04 -8.50
N ASP A 507 -3.59 -12.34 -8.27
CA ASP A 507 -3.37 -13.30 -9.36
C ASP A 507 -4.53 -13.32 -10.34
N ARG A 508 -5.79 -13.37 -9.84
CA ARG A 508 -6.98 -13.34 -10.71
C ARG A 508 -7.08 -12.06 -11.55
N VAL A 509 -6.65 -10.92 -10.98
CA VAL A 509 -6.64 -9.64 -11.70
C VAL A 509 -5.54 -9.65 -12.77
N GLN A 510 -4.34 -10.13 -12.43
CA GLN A 510 -3.19 -10.20 -13.35
C GLN A 510 -3.30 -11.33 -14.40
N GLU A 511 -4.17 -12.33 -14.20
CA GLU A 511 -4.45 -13.39 -15.18
C GLU A 511 -5.31 -12.93 -16.37
N ARG A 512 -5.96 -11.77 -16.27
CA ARG A 512 -6.56 -11.14 -17.45
C ARG A 512 -5.43 -10.72 -18.39
N PRO A 513 -5.47 -11.06 -19.69
CA PRO A 513 -4.43 -10.66 -20.62
C PRO A 513 -4.33 -9.13 -20.67
N ASP A 514 -3.34 -8.56 -19.98
CA ASP A 514 -3.07 -7.13 -20.00
C ASP A 514 -2.43 -6.77 -21.33
N VAL A 515 -3.27 -6.36 -22.27
CA VAL A 515 -2.84 -5.91 -23.59
C VAL A 515 -2.27 -4.49 -23.53
N GLU A 516 -2.74 -3.66 -22.59
CA GLU A 516 -2.32 -2.27 -22.48
C GLU A 516 -0.91 -2.12 -21.90
N GLY A 517 -0.48 -3.01 -21.00
CA GLY A 517 0.93 -3.09 -20.57
C GLY A 517 1.88 -3.30 -21.75
N THR A 518 1.63 -4.33 -22.58
CA THR A 518 2.47 -4.61 -23.75
C THR A 518 2.38 -3.52 -24.82
N LEU A 519 1.20 -2.90 -25.03
CA LEU A 519 1.06 -1.75 -25.93
C LEU A 519 1.87 -0.53 -25.45
N ARG A 520 1.93 -0.26 -24.15
CA ARG A 520 2.77 0.81 -23.59
C ARG A 520 4.26 0.53 -23.78
N GLN A 521 4.69 -0.73 -23.63
CA GLN A 521 6.06 -1.14 -23.96
C GLN A 521 6.36 -0.89 -25.45
N LEU A 522 5.47 -1.32 -26.35
CA LEU A 522 5.60 -1.07 -27.78
C LEU A 522 5.68 0.43 -28.08
N ARG A 523 4.79 1.25 -27.51
CA ARG A 523 4.79 2.71 -27.65
C ARG A 523 6.14 3.32 -27.25
N ARG A 524 6.66 3.00 -26.06
CA ARG A 524 7.98 3.50 -25.61
C ARG A 524 9.11 3.08 -26.54
N GLN A 525 9.11 1.83 -27.01
CA GLN A 525 10.10 1.36 -27.98
C GLN A 525 10.03 2.15 -29.31
N ARG A 526 8.82 2.47 -29.78
CA ARG A 526 8.61 3.20 -31.05
C ARG A 526 9.00 4.67 -30.98
N LEU A 527 8.83 5.30 -29.82
CA LEU A 527 9.15 6.72 -29.58
C LEU A 527 10.62 6.96 -29.16
N LYS A 528 11.37 5.92 -28.75
CA LYS A 528 12.76 6.06 -28.29
C LYS A 528 13.72 6.45 -29.42
N GLY A 529 14.61 7.43 -29.17
CA GLY A 529 15.78 7.72 -30.00
C GLY A 529 15.54 8.63 -31.22
N ARG A 530 14.44 9.40 -31.25
CA ARG A 530 14.05 10.21 -32.41
C ARG A 530 14.49 11.68 -32.40
N GLU A 531 15.19 12.15 -31.36
CA GLU A 531 15.56 13.57 -31.16
C GLU A 531 16.47 14.21 -32.23
N LYS A 532 16.82 13.51 -33.32
CA LYS A 532 17.83 13.99 -34.31
C LYS A 532 17.43 13.88 -35.78
N VAL A 533 16.15 13.66 -36.13
CA VAL A 533 15.74 13.56 -37.54
C VAL A 533 15.10 14.86 -38.01
N VAL A 534 15.62 15.42 -39.11
CA VAL A 534 15.00 16.57 -39.80
C VAL A 534 13.76 16.09 -40.53
N TYR A 535 12.60 16.69 -40.25
CA TYR A 535 11.33 16.34 -40.89
C TYR A 535 10.67 17.58 -41.48
N ILE A 536 10.41 17.52 -42.79
CA ILE A 536 9.64 18.50 -43.52
C ILE A 536 8.37 17.83 -44.02
N GLN A 537 7.21 18.43 -43.74
CA GLN A 537 5.91 17.90 -44.14
C GLN A 537 5.82 17.79 -45.67
N PRO A 538 5.63 16.58 -46.23
CA PRO A 538 5.51 16.40 -47.67
C PRO A 538 4.22 17.02 -48.22
N GLN A 539 4.32 17.54 -49.43
CA GLN A 539 3.17 17.92 -50.25
C GLN A 539 2.83 16.76 -51.18
N ALA A 540 1.55 16.58 -51.47
CA ALA A 540 1.08 15.53 -52.36
C ALA A 540 -0.05 16.01 -53.26
N LYS A 541 -0.28 15.28 -54.35
CA LYS A 541 -1.40 15.46 -55.27
C LYS A 541 -2.29 14.22 -55.30
N ALA A 542 -3.53 14.36 -55.75
CA ALA A 542 -4.56 13.32 -55.64
C ALA A 542 -4.32 12.03 -56.45
N GLY A 543 -3.35 12.02 -57.38
CA GLY A 543 -3.04 10.87 -58.21
C GLY A 543 -1.96 11.18 -59.25
N ILE A 544 -1.52 10.16 -59.99
CA ILE A 544 -0.40 10.27 -60.94
C ILE A 544 -0.71 11.29 -62.05
N GLN A 545 -1.95 11.32 -62.52
CA GLN A 545 -2.43 12.20 -63.60
C GLN A 545 -2.89 13.59 -63.10
N ALA A 546 -2.90 13.83 -61.78
CA ALA A 546 -3.30 15.11 -61.23
C ALA A 546 -2.23 16.20 -61.51
N SER A 547 -2.68 17.45 -61.65
CA SER A 547 -1.79 18.61 -61.80
C SER A 547 -0.98 18.85 -60.54
N ASP A 548 0.29 19.22 -60.71
CA ASP A 548 1.20 19.58 -59.61
C ASP A 548 0.79 20.90 -58.93
N GLU A 549 -0.05 21.71 -59.59
CA GLU A 549 -0.60 22.95 -59.01
C GLU A 549 -1.67 22.68 -57.94
N MET A 550 -2.30 21.49 -57.95
CA MET A 550 -3.32 21.07 -56.99
C MET A 550 -2.74 20.25 -55.84
N ARG A 551 -1.63 20.73 -55.28
CA ARG A 551 -0.94 20.08 -54.15
C ARG A 551 -1.59 20.42 -52.81
N PHE A 552 -1.50 19.49 -51.86
CA PHE A 552 -1.99 19.62 -50.50
C PHE A 552 -1.03 19.00 -49.47
N PRO A 553 -1.07 19.44 -48.20
CA PRO A 553 -0.28 18.83 -47.14
C PRO A 553 -0.68 17.36 -46.92
N LEU A 554 0.28 16.44 -47.03
CA LEU A 554 -0.01 15.01 -47.00
C LEU A 554 -0.58 14.54 -45.65
N MET A 555 -0.04 15.02 -44.53
CA MET A 555 -0.48 14.61 -43.19
C MET A 555 -1.95 14.96 -42.93
N GLU A 556 -2.39 16.16 -43.33
CA GLU A 556 -3.79 16.57 -43.19
C GLU A 556 -4.73 15.71 -44.02
N ASN A 557 -4.30 15.32 -45.22
CA ASN A 557 -5.09 14.45 -46.09
C ASN A 557 -5.22 13.03 -45.52
N VAL A 558 -4.13 12.49 -44.95
CA VAL A 558 -4.15 11.18 -44.28
C VAL A 558 -5.01 11.23 -43.02
N ASN A 559 -4.95 12.29 -42.21
CA ASN A 559 -5.81 12.42 -41.04
C ASN A 559 -7.30 12.46 -41.43
N LYS A 560 -7.67 13.19 -42.49
CA LYS A 560 -9.04 13.16 -43.04
C LYS A 560 -9.46 11.76 -43.50
N PHE A 561 -8.54 11.01 -44.12
CA PHE A 561 -8.78 9.60 -44.46
C PHE A 561 -8.99 8.72 -43.22
N LEU A 562 -8.21 8.93 -42.16
CA LEU A 562 -8.33 8.20 -40.89
C LEU A 562 -9.65 8.49 -40.17
N GLU A 563 -10.27 9.64 -40.43
CA GLU A 563 -11.61 10.01 -39.93
C GLU A 563 -12.76 9.56 -40.85
N GLY A 564 -12.51 9.35 -42.14
CA GLY A 564 -13.54 9.01 -43.14
C GLY A 564 -13.95 7.53 -43.18
N ASP A 565 -14.73 7.14 -44.20
CA ASP A 565 -15.19 5.74 -44.36
C ASP A 565 -14.26 4.88 -45.23
N GLN A 566 -13.29 5.52 -45.89
CA GLN A 566 -12.29 4.84 -46.71
C GLN A 566 -11.46 3.86 -45.88
N LYS A 567 -10.95 2.79 -46.53
CA LYS A 567 -10.26 1.70 -45.84
C LYS A 567 -8.79 1.59 -46.21
N VAL A 568 -8.41 1.97 -47.43
CA VAL A 568 -7.02 1.91 -47.90
C VAL A 568 -6.58 3.27 -48.43
N PHE A 569 -5.42 3.74 -47.98
CA PHE A 569 -4.74 4.92 -48.48
C PHE A 569 -3.44 4.49 -49.15
N LEU A 570 -3.34 4.67 -50.46
CA LEU A 570 -2.15 4.36 -51.24
C LEU A 570 -1.27 5.61 -51.37
N LEU A 571 -0.09 5.54 -50.74
CA LEU A 571 0.93 6.57 -50.78
C LEU A 571 1.98 6.26 -51.86
N LEU A 572 2.01 7.09 -52.89
CA LEU A 572 2.89 6.97 -54.03
C LEU A 572 3.97 8.06 -54.03
N GLY A 573 5.03 7.83 -54.79
CA GLY A 573 6.11 8.77 -54.98
C GLY A 573 7.36 8.06 -55.49
N ASP A 574 8.28 8.82 -56.07
CA ASP A 574 9.52 8.29 -56.63
C ASP A 574 10.45 7.75 -55.54
N SER A 575 11.49 7.04 -55.95
CA SER A 575 12.56 6.61 -55.03
C SER A 575 13.16 7.82 -54.29
N GLY A 576 13.33 7.72 -52.97
CA GLY A 576 13.86 8.81 -52.14
C GLY A 576 12.90 9.96 -51.84
N ALA A 577 11.64 9.92 -52.32
CA ALA A 577 10.65 11.00 -52.09
C ALA A 577 10.21 11.21 -50.63
N GLY A 578 10.68 10.38 -49.68
CA GLY A 578 10.36 10.53 -48.25
C GLY A 578 9.15 9.72 -47.75
N LYS A 579 8.65 8.73 -48.51
CA LYS A 579 7.51 7.86 -48.11
C LYS A 579 7.72 7.19 -46.75
N SER A 580 8.85 6.51 -46.56
CA SER A 580 9.18 5.83 -45.29
C SER A 580 9.32 6.82 -44.13
N THR A 581 9.89 8.00 -44.38
CA THR A 581 10.00 9.07 -43.37
C THR A 581 8.62 9.57 -42.96
N PHE A 582 7.72 9.79 -43.92
CA PHE A 582 6.33 10.14 -43.63
C PHE A 582 5.60 9.06 -42.83
N ASN A 583 5.74 7.79 -43.21
CA ASN A 583 5.12 6.66 -42.53
C ASN A 583 5.56 6.57 -41.05
N ARG A 584 6.83 6.82 -40.76
CA ARG A 584 7.35 6.86 -39.39
C ARG A 584 6.82 8.04 -38.58
N GLU A 585 6.69 9.21 -39.20
CA GLU A 585 6.12 10.40 -38.57
C GLU A 585 4.62 10.21 -38.27
N LEU A 586 3.88 9.60 -39.21
CA LEU A 586 2.48 9.25 -39.00
C LEU A 586 2.33 8.29 -37.81
N GLU A 587 3.18 7.25 -37.72
CA GLU A 587 3.18 6.34 -36.57
C GLU A 587 3.44 7.10 -35.26
N ASP A 588 4.34 8.08 -35.29
CA ASP A 588 4.70 8.91 -34.13
C ASP A 588 3.50 9.73 -33.63
N GLN A 589 2.86 10.50 -34.52
CA GLN A 589 1.71 11.34 -34.16
C GLN A 589 0.54 10.51 -33.63
N LEU A 590 0.31 9.32 -34.20
CA LEU A 590 -0.70 8.39 -33.72
C LEU A 590 -0.35 7.81 -32.34
N TRP A 591 0.92 7.46 -32.09
CA TRP A 591 1.35 7.02 -30.77
C TRP A 591 1.33 8.15 -29.73
N GLN A 592 1.63 9.39 -30.10
CA GLN A 592 1.56 10.54 -29.20
C GLN A 592 0.10 10.82 -28.79
N SER A 593 -0.85 10.71 -29.72
CA SER A 593 -2.28 10.92 -29.47
C SER A 593 -3.03 9.71 -28.90
N TYR A 594 -2.41 8.52 -28.89
CA TYR A 594 -3.00 7.30 -28.38
C TYR A 594 -3.44 7.42 -26.91
N LYS A 595 -4.67 6.96 -26.64
CA LYS A 595 -5.25 6.80 -25.30
C LYS A 595 -5.68 5.35 -25.11
N LYS A 596 -5.79 4.89 -23.86
CA LYS A 596 -6.25 3.53 -23.51
C LYS A 596 -7.55 3.19 -24.27
N GLY A 597 -7.59 2.02 -24.91
CA GLY A 597 -8.72 1.60 -25.74
C GLY A 597 -8.80 2.24 -27.13
N GLY A 598 -7.93 3.19 -27.46
CA GLY A 598 -7.89 3.85 -28.77
C GLY A 598 -7.36 2.95 -29.89
N VAL A 599 -7.32 3.53 -31.09
CA VAL A 599 -6.84 2.88 -32.31
C VAL A 599 -5.32 2.68 -32.24
N ILE A 600 -4.86 1.48 -32.57
CA ILE A 600 -3.46 1.07 -32.42
C ILE A 600 -2.71 1.31 -33.74
N PRO A 601 -1.73 2.23 -33.79
CA PRO A 601 -0.87 2.36 -34.96
C PRO A 601 0.15 1.21 -34.98
N LEU A 602 0.33 0.58 -36.14
CA LEU A 602 1.27 -0.51 -36.32
C LEU A 602 2.07 -0.33 -37.61
N HIS A 603 3.30 0.16 -37.49
CA HIS A 603 4.22 0.22 -38.61
C HIS A 603 4.79 -1.16 -38.94
N ILE A 604 4.59 -1.57 -40.19
CA ILE A 604 5.02 -2.82 -40.79
C ILE A 604 5.97 -2.50 -41.95
N ASN A 605 7.24 -2.85 -41.78
CA ASN A 605 8.22 -2.83 -42.88
C ASN A 605 8.00 -4.11 -43.71
N LEU A 606 7.32 -4.01 -44.86
CA LEU A 606 6.90 -5.15 -45.67
C LEU A 606 8.09 -6.01 -46.13
N PRO A 607 9.21 -5.44 -46.64
CA PRO A 607 10.42 -6.20 -46.97
C PRO A 607 10.99 -7.05 -45.82
N ALA A 608 10.74 -6.66 -44.57
CA ALA A 608 11.26 -7.36 -43.39
C ALA A 608 10.32 -8.45 -42.86
N ILE A 609 9.17 -8.68 -43.51
CA ILE A 609 8.21 -9.72 -43.13
C ILE A 609 8.17 -10.79 -44.21
N ASP A 610 8.39 -12.04 -43.81
CA ASP A 610 8.16 -13.19 -44.68
C ASP A 610 6.66 -13.35 -44.97
N LYS A 611 6.30 -13.45 -46.25
CA LYS A 611 4.93 -13.67 -46.74
C LYS A 611 3.90 -12.73 -46.09
N PRO A 612 3.96 -11.41 -46.37
CA PRO A 612 3.06 -10.42 -45.77
C PRO A 612 1.58 -10.62 -46.15
N GLU A 613 1.31 -11.37 -47.23
CA GLU A 613 -0.03 -11.77 -47.62
C GLU A 613 -0.71 -12.72 -46.60
N HIS A 614 0.06 -13.27 -45.65
CA HIS A 614 -0.40 -14.22 -44.63
C HIS A 614 -0.11 -13.75 -43.20
N GLY A 615 -1.11 -13.13 -42.56
CA GLY A 615 -1.12 -12.88 -41.12
C GLY A 615 -0.07 -11.86 -40.65
N MET A 616 0.22 -10.84 -41.46
CA MET A 616 1.28 -9.87 -41.18
C MET A 616 1.14 -9.16 -39.82
N ILE A 617 -0.10 -8.88 -39.40
CA ILE A 617 -0.40 -8.21 -38.11
C ILE A 617 0.06 -9.10 -36.95
N ALA A 618 -0.36 -10.36 -36.92
CA ALA A 618 0.01 -11.31 -35.88
C ALA A 618 1.53 -11.56 -35.86
N LYS A 619 2.18 -11.66 -37.03
CA LYS A 619 3.64 -11.80 -37.14
C LYS A 619 4.36 -10.59 -36.52
N GLN A 620 3.88 -9.37 -36.82
CA GLN A 620 4.47 -8.16 -36.26
C GLN A 620 4.25 -8.04 -34.75
N LEU A 621 3.06 -8.39 -34.24
CA LEU A 621 2.77 -8.39 -32.80
C LEU A 621 3.61 -9.43 -32.04
N ARG A 622 3.83 -10.63 -32.58
CA ARG A 622 4.75 -11.62 -31.98
C ARG A 622 6.18 -11.11 -31.89
N LYS A 623 6.65 -10.40 -32.92
CA LYS A 623 7.97 -9.76 -32.92
C LYS A 623 8.08 -8.67 -31.84
N ALA A 624 6.95 -8.10 -31.43
CA ALA A 624 6.82 -7.17 -30.31
C ALA A 624 6.45 -7.87 -28.98
N GLU A 625 6.68 -9.18 -28.86
CA GLU A 625 6.53 -9.97 -27.62
C GLU A 625 5.08 -10.14 -27.12
N PHE A 626 4.06 -9.93 -27.97
CA PHE A 626 2.67 -10.23 -27.62
C PHE A 626 2.39 -11.74 -27.60
N THR A 627 1.68 -12.21 -26.58
CA THR A 627 1.23 -13.60 -26.43
C THR A 627 0.03 -13.93 -27.32
N GLU A 628 -0.23 -15.21 -27.60
CA GLU A 628 -1.38 -15.64 -28.41
C GLU A 628 -2.75 -15.33 -27.80
N THR A 629 -2.84 -15.18 -26.47
CA THR A 629 -4.07 -14.73 -25.80
C THR A 629 -4.30 -13.24 -26.02
N GLN A 630 -3.25 -12.42 -25.87
CA GLN A 630 -3.31 -10.98 -26.16
C GLN A 630 -3.60 -10.71 -27.64
N ILE A 631 -2.99 -11.45 -28.57
CA ILE A 631 -3.24 -11.31 -30.01
C ILE A 631 -4.71 -11.61 -30.34
N ARG A 632 -5.31 -12.63 -29.71
CA ARG A 632 -6.74 -12.94 -29.90
C ARG A 632 -7.66 -11.87 -29.33
N GLU A 633 -7.33 -11.30 -28.17
CA GLU A 633 -8.03 -10.15 -27.59
C GLU A 633 -7.98 -8.97 -28.55
N LEU A 634 -6.78 -8.58 -28.99
CA LEU A 634 -6.54 -7.48 -29.90
C LEU A 634 -7.34 -7.63 -31.19
N LYS A 635 -7.33 -8.84 -31.76
CA LYS A 635 -8.07 -9.17 -32.98
C LYS A 635 -9.59 -9.02 -32.81
N SER A 636 -10.11 -9.31 -31.62
CA SER A 636 -11.56 -9.36 -31.37
C SER A 636 -12.13 -8.00 -30.94
N HIS A 637 -11.32 -7.15 -30.31
CA HIS A 637 -11.83 -5.97 -29.60
C HIS A 637 -11.17 -4.65 -29.99
N ARG A 638 -10.10 -4.66 -30.79
CA ARG A 638 -9.29 -3.45 -31.04
C ARG A 638 -9.21 -3.10 -32.51
N GLU A 639 -9.06 -1.81 -32.77
CA GLU A 639 -8.91 -1.24 -34.11
C GLU A 639 -7.46 -0.86 -34.38
N PHE A 640 -7.02 -0.99 -35.63
CA PHE A 640 -5.65 -0.71 -36.05
C PHE A 640 -5.57 0.33 -37.17
N VAL A 641 -4.50 1.13 -37.15
CA VAL A 641 -3.99 1.82 -38.34
C VAL A 641 -2.71 1.10 -38.76
N LEU A 642 -2.78 0.34 -39.86
CA LEU A 642 -1.64 -0.37 -40.41
C LEU A 642 -0.87 0.57 -41.33
N ILE A 643 0.41 0.77 -41.02
CA ILE A 643 1.30 1.59 -41.84
C ILE A 643 2.27 0.63 -42.53
N CYS A 644 1.93 0.21 -43.74
CA CYS A 644 2.64 -0.78 -44.52
C CYS A 644 3.64 -0.10 -45.46
N ASP A 645 4.93 -0.24 -45.15
CA ASP A 645 6.01 0.44 -45.86
C ASP A 645 6.74 -0.50 -46.83
N GLY A 646 6.89 -0.10 -48.10
CA GLY A 646 7.71 -0.81 -49.10
C GLY A 646 7.00 -1.94 -49.84
N TYR A 647 5.81 -1.69 -50.39
CA TYR A 647 5.07 -2.71 -51.17
C TYR A 647 5.85 -3.19 -52.41
N ASP A 648 6.51 -2.28 -53.11
CA ASP A 648 7.35 -2.60 -54.27
C ASP A 648 8.61 -3.39 -53.90
N GLU A 649 9.25 -3.04 -52.79
CA GLU A 649 10.50 -3.66 -52.31
C GLU A 649 10.29 -5.10 -51.82
N SER A 650 9.07 -5.45 -51.41
CA SER A 650 8.67 -6.80 -51.03
C SER A 650 8.19 -7.67 -52.21
N GLN A 651 8.33 -7.16 -53.45
CA GLN A 651 7.90 -7.79 -54.71
C GLN A 651 6.45 -8.29 -54.66
N GLN A 652 5.58 -7.58 -53.94
CA GLN A 652 4.21 -8.02 -53.71
C GLN A 652 3.33 -7.82 -54.95
N THR A 653 2.54 -8.84 -55.24
CA THR A 653 1.53 -8.80 -56.33
C THR A 653 0.11 -8.98 -55.80
N HIS A 654 -0.03 -9.29 -54.51
CA HIS A 654 -1.30 -9.55 -53.84
C HIS A 654 -1.88 -8.31 -53.19
N ASN A 655 -3.22 -8.23 -53.20
CA ASN A 655 -3.93 -7.23 -52.41
C ASN A 655 -3.88 -7.60 -50.92
N LEU A 656 -2.98 -6.94 -50.18
CA LEU A 656 -2.70 -7.24 -48.77
C LEU A 656 -3.91 -6.98 -47.86
N TYR A 657 -4.81 -6.08 -48.24
CA TYR A 657 -6.05 -5.83 -47.51
C TYR A 657 -6.96 -7.07 -47.59
N THR A 658 -7.19 -7.57 -48.80
CA THR A 658 -8.06 -8.73 -49.05
C THR A 658 -7.42 -10.03 -48.58
N SER A 659 -6.11 -10.23 -48.81
CA SER A 659 -5.41 -11.47 -48.44
C SER A 659 -5.33 -11.66 -46.92
N ASN A 660 -5.19 -10.58 -46.15
CA ASN A 660 -5.22 -10.60 -44.69
C ASN A 660 -6.65 -10.48 -44.12
N ARG A 661 -7.69 -10.50 -44.97
CA ARG A 661 -9.11 -10.51 -44.58
C ARG A 661 -9.50 -9.35 -43.66
N LEU A 662 -8.92 -8.18 -43.87
CA LEU A 662 -9.17 -7.03 -43.00
C LEU A 662 -10.65 -6.62 -43.06
N ASN A 663 -11.22 -6.30 -41.89
CA ASN A 663 -12.61 -5.91 -41.70
C ASN A 663 -13.66 -6.97 -42.12
N GLN A 664 -13.27 -8.24 -42.17
CA GLN A 664 -14.21 -9.36 -42.28
C GLN A 664 -14.71 -9.79 -40.88
N PRO A 665 -15.90 -10.42 -40.77
CA PRO A 665 -16.41 -10.89 -39.47
C PRO A 665 -15.43 -11.83 -38.76
N GLY A 666 -15.05 -11.50 -37.52
CA GLY A 666 -14.08 -12.27 -36.72
C GLY A 666 -12.61 -12.08 -37.11
N GLU A 667 -12.33 -11.15 -38.03
CA GLU A 667 -10.98 -10.76 -38.46
C GLU A 667 -10.61 -9.35 -37.97
N TRP A 668 -9.37 -8.93 -38.26
CA TRP A 668 -8.81 -7.65 -37.78
C TRP A 668 -9.60 -6.43 -38.29
N ASN A 669 -10.01 -5.54 -37.38
CA ASN A 669 -10.58 -4.23 -37.73
C ASN A 669 -9.44 -3.22 -37.97
N ALA A 670 -9.29 -2.74 -39.20
CA ALA A 670 -8.14 -1.92 -39.56
C ALA A 670 -8.37 -0.99 -40.77
N LYS A 671 -7.78 0.20 -40.68
CA LYS A 671 -7.44 1.03 -41.85
C LYS A 671 -6.00 0.78 -42.25
N MET A 672 -5.70 0.88 -43.54
CA MET A 672 -4.37 0.65 -44.08
C MET A 672 -3.86 1.88 -44.83
N VAL A 673 -2.67 2.34 -44.46
CA VAL A 673 -1.84 3.24 -45.24
C VAL A 673 -0.71 2.41 -45.83
N ILE A 674 -0.58 2.38 -47.16
CA ILE A 674 0.39 1.53 -47.84
C ILE A 674 1.24 2.34 -48.81
N SER A 675 2.57 2.22 -48.70
CA SER A 675 3.51 2.95 -49.57
C SER A 675 4.01 2.09 -50.73
N CYS A 676 4.13 2.70 -51.90
CA CYS A 676 4.67 2.06 -53.10
C CYS A 676 5.42 3.09 -53.96
N ARG A 677 6.47 2.65 -54.66
CA ARG A 677 7.08 3.44 -55.75
C ARG A 677 6.12 3.60 -56.92
N SER A 678 6.06 4.81 -57.47
CA SER A 678 5.21 5.14 -58.63
C SER A 678 5.58 4.30 -59.85
N GLU A 679 6.88 4.02 -60.02
CA GLU A 679 7.47 3.30 -61.16
C GLU A 679 7.18 1.79 -61.14
N TYR A 680 6.75 1.26 -59.99
CA TYR A 680 6.40 -0.16 -59.84
C TYR A 680 4.97 -0.48 -60.32
N LEU A 681 4.17 0.54 -60.61
CA LEU A 681 2.76 0.40 -60.94
C LEU A 681 2.57 0.06 -62.43
N GLY A 682 1.80 -1.00 -62.70
CA GLY A 682 1.33 -1.34 -64.06
C GLY A 682 -0.01 -0.70 -64.39
N VAL A 683 -0.54 -0.94 -65.58
CA VAL A 683 -1.80 -0.32 -66.09
C VAL A 683 -3.00 -0.58 -65.17
N ASP A 684 -3.07 -1.76 -64.54
CA ASP A 684 -4.18 -2.18 -63.66
C ASP A 684 -3.75 -2.32 -62.19
N TYR A 685 -2.91 -1.40 -61.69
CA TYR A 685 -2.38 -1.49 -60.33
C TYR A 685 -3.45 -1.37 -59.24
N ARG A 686 -4.56 -0.67 -59.50
CA ARG A 686 -5.61 -0.39 -58.50
C ARG A 686 -6.22 -1.68 -57.93
N ASP A 687 -6.31 -2.74 -58.73
CA ASP A 687 -6.75 -4.07 -58.30
C ASP A 687 -5.93 -4.64 -57.13
N ARG A 688 -4.67 -4.24 -57.02
CA ARG A 688 -3.76 -4.67 -55.94
C ARG A 688 -4.02 -3.94 -54.63
N PHE A 689 -4.84 -2.89 -54.60
CA PHE A 689 -5.05 -2.05 -53.41
C PHE A 689 -6.53 -1.82 -53.09
N GLN A 690 -7.43 -1.94 -54.06
CA GLN A 690 -8.86 -1.71 -53.89
C GLN A 690 -9.49 -2.77 -52.95
N PRO A 691 -10.15 -2.35 -51.86
CA PRO A 691 -10.96 -3.26 -51.05
C PRO A 691 -12.18 -3.78 -51.81
N GLY A 692 -12.47 -5.08 -51.70
CA GLY A 692 -13.65 -5.72 -52.28
C GLY A 692 -13.34 -6.72 -53.39
N ASP A 693 -14.38 -7.37 -53.89
CA ASP A 693 -14.27 -8.34 -54.99
C ASP A 693 -14.25 -7.60 -56.34
N ARG A 694 -13.42 -8.05 -57.30
CA ARG A 694 -13.22 -7.38 -58.61
C ARG A 694 -14.53 -7.13 -59.38
N ASN A 695 -15.59 -7.86 -59.03
CA ASN A 695 -16.88 -7.85 -59.71
C ASN A 695 -17.94 -6.94 -59.03
N GLN A 696 -17.70 -6.44 -57.81
CA GLN A 696 -18.67 -5.59 -57.09
C GLN A 696 -18.43 -4.10 -57.37
N HIS A 697 -19.10 -3.58 -58.40
CA HIS A 697 -19.05 -2.17 -58.82
C HIS A 697 -20.01 -1.28 -58.00
N SER A 698 -20.08 -1.46 -56.68
CA SER A 698 -20.96 -0.64 -55.83
C SER A 698 -20.32 0.69 -55.44
N GLY A 699 -20.51 1.71 -56.28
CA GLY A 699 -20.78 3.12 -55.92
C GLY A 699 -19.74 4.00 -55.20
N GLN A 700 -18.89 3.48 -54.30
CA GLN A 700 -17.94 4.30 -53.53
C GLN A 700 -16.56 3.61 -53.45
N SER A 701 -15.52 4.30 -53.96
CA SER A 701 -14.14 3.84 -53.88
C SER A 701 -13.65 3.86 -52.43
N LEU A 702 -13.47 2.68 -51.83
CA LEU A 702 -12.83 2.52 -50.51
C LEU A 702 -11.31 2.77 -50.52
N LEU A 703 -10.73 2.97 -51.71
CA LEU A 703 -9.34 3.34 -51.95
C LEU A 703 -9.23 4.85 -52.17
N GLN A 704 -8.28 5.47 -51.46
CA GLN A 704 -7.82 6.84 -51.66
C GLN A 704 -6.33 6.81 -52.03
N GLU A 705 -5.88 7.73 -52.87
CA GLU A 705 -4.50 7.76 -53.37
C GLU A 705 -3.91 9.15 -53.22
N ALA A 706 -2.60 9.21 -52.98
CA ALA A 706 -1.84 10.46 -53.01
C ALA A 706 -0.43 10.20 -53.53
N VAL A 707 0.07 11.09 -54.38
CA VAL A 707 1.44 11.04 -54.92
C VAL A 707 2.25 12.18 -54.32
N ILE A 708 3.34 11.86 -53.61
CA ILE A 708 4.27 12.87 -53.08
C ILE A 708 4.87 13.66 -54.24
N THR A 709 4.82 14.98 -54.14
CA THR A 709 5.47 15.89 -55.10
C THR A 709 6.89 16.23 -54.63
N PRO A 710 7.82 16.54 -55.55
CA PRO A 710 9.14 17.06 -55.18
C PRO A 710 9.05 18.28 -54.25
N PHE A 711 10.05 18.49 -53.41
CA PHE A 711 10.09 19.66 -52.53
C PHE A 711 10.02 20.96 -53.32
N SER A 712 9.23 21.91 -52.80
CA SER A 712 9.32 23.31 -53.18
C SER A 712 10.63 23.92 -52.68
N MET A 713 11.03 25.05 -53.27
CA MET A 713 12.23 25.75 -52.79
C MET A 713 12.09 26.23 -51.34
N ASP A 714 10.87 26.55 -50.90
CA ASP A 714 10.60 26.92 -49.50
C ASP A 714 10.85 25.72 -48.56
N GLN A 715 10.39 24.52 -48.94
CA GLN A 715 10.66 23.27 -48.20
C GLN A 715 12.14 22.91 -48.19
N VAL A 716 12.86 23.15 -49.29
CA VAL A 716 14.32 23.00 -49.36
C VAL A 716 15.01 23.93 -48.36
N ASP A 717 14.59 25.19 -48.31
CA ASP A 717 15.11 26.20 -47.41
C ASP A 717 14.86 25.85 -45.94
N ASP A 718 13.65 25.39 -45.63
CA ASP A 718 13.27 24.93 -44.29
C ASP A 718 14.07 23.69 -43.86
N TYR A 719 14.29 22.74 -44.78
CA TYR A 719 15.11 21.57 -44.52
C TYR A 719 16.54 21.98 -44.13
N ILE A 720 17.17 22.88 -44.89
CA ILE A 720 18.54 23.35 -44.61
C ILE A 720 18.59 24.04 -43.24
N ASN A 721 17.62 24.90 -42.94
CA ASN A 721 17.55 25.59 -41.66
C ASN A 721 17.45 24.60 -40.49
N GLN A 722 16.56 23.62 -40.57
CA GLN A 722 16.42 22.58 -39.54
C GLN A 722 17.66 21.69 -39.45
N TYR A 723 18.26 21.32 -40.59
CA TYR A 723 19.48 20.51 -40.64
C TYR A 723 20.63 21.17 -39.89
N VAL A 724 20.86 22.47 -40.12
CA VAL A 724 21.92 23.22 -39.43
C VAL A 724 21.66 23.29 -37.92
N LEU A 725 20.40 23.46 -37.51
CA LEU A 725 20.02 23.48 -36.09
C LEU A 725 20.27 22.14 -35.39
N VAL A 726 19.88 21.03 -36.05
CA VAL A 726 19.95 19.68 -35.47
C VAL A 726 21.37 19.11 -35.50
N HIS A 727 22.08 19.25 -36.63
CA HIS A 727 23.37 18.58 -36.87
C HIS A 727 24.58 19.48 -36.59
N ARG A 728 24.40 20.80 -36.52
CA ARG A 728 25.48 21.80 -36.33
C ARG A 728 26.70 21.54 -37.25
N PRO A 729 26.50 21.46 -38.58
CA PRO A 729 27.58 21.28 -39.53
C PRO A 729 28.51 22.51 -39.58
N LEU A 730 29.64 22.38 -40.30
CA LEU A 730 30.60 23.47 -40.48
C LEU A 730 30.02 24.66 -41.25
N TRP A 731 29.14 24.39 -42.23
CA TRP A 731 28.49 25.41 -43.03
C TRP A 731 27.19 25.88 -42.38
N GLY A 732 26.99 27.19 -42.35
CA GLY A 732 25.71 27.80 -41.97
C GLY A 732 24.67 27.67 -43.08
N ALA A 733 23.40 27.90 -42.75
CA ALA A 733 22.29 27.79 -43.70
C ALA A 733 22.48 28.71 -44.93
N THR A 734 23.06 29.89 -44.74
CA THR A 734 23.34 30.85 -45.82
C THR A 734 24.42 30.35 -46.79
N GLU A 735 25.37 29.56 -46.33
CA GLU A 735 26.46 29.00 -47.15
C GLU A 735 25.94 27.86 -48.02
N TYR A 736 25.15 26.94 -47.44
CA TYR A 736 24.46 25.90 -48.21
C TYR A 736 23.55 26.48 -49.30
N LYS A 737 22.74 27.50 -48.96
CA LYS A 737 21.85 28.15 -49.93
C LYS A 737 22.61 28.79 -51.09
N LYS A 738 23.70 29.51 -50.80
CA LYS A 738 24.58 30.08 -51.84
C LYS A 738 25.20 28.99 -52.73
N ALA A 739 25.64 27.88 -52.14
CA ALA A 739 26.22 26.78 -52.90
C ALA A 739 25.19 26.14 -53.86
N LEU A 740 23.93 25.98 -53.42
CA LEU A 740 22.84 25.49 -54.26
C LEU A 740 22.48 26.45 -55.40
N ASP A 741 22.50 27.76 -55.16
CA ASP A 741 22.23 28.77 -56.19
C ASP A 741 23.31 28.82 -57.29
N LEU A 742 24.56 28.48 -56.95
CA LEU A 742 25.67 28.44 -57.90
C LEU A 742 25.61 27.23 -58.85
N ILE A 743 24.87 26.18 -58.49
CA ILE A 743 24.81 24.91 -59.25
C ILE A 743 23.35 24.55 -59.57
N PRO A 744 22.78 25.04 -60.69
CA PRO A 744 21.38 24.82 -61.04
C PRO A 744 20.98 23.34 -61.13
N SER A 745 21.88 22.46 -61.58
CA SER A 745 21.63 21.02 -61.65
C SER A 745 21.50 20.39 -60.26
N LEU A 746 22.28 20.84 -59.28
CA LEU A 746 22.17 20.39 -57.89
C LEU A 746 20.87 20.90 -57.25
N LYS A 747 20.49 22.15 -57.56
CA LYS A 747 19.24 22.77 -57.12
C LYS A 747 17.99 21.96 -57.52
N GLU A 748 18.01 21.33 -58.69
CA GLU A 748 16.95 20.42 -59.11
C GLU A 748 17.02 19.05 -58.39
N LEU A 749 18.21 18.50 -58.17
CA LEU A 749 18.39 17.21 -57.49
C LEU A 749 17.93 17.26 -56.03
N VAL A 750 18.21 18.35 -55.31
CA VAL A 750 17.87 18.48 -53.89
C VAL A 750 16.37 18.65 -53.62
N LYS A 751 15.54 18.77 -54.67
CA LYS A 751 14.08 18.63 -54.51
C LYS A 751 13.67 17.23 -54.08
N ASN A 752 14.54 16.23 -54.29
CA ASN A 752 14.39 14.90 -53.72
C ASN A 752 15.01 14.88 -52.30
N PRO A 753 14.23 14.54 -51.25
CA PRO A 753 14.70 14.59 -49.86
C PRO A 753 15.94 13.72 -49.57
N PHE A 754 16.06 12.56 -50.22
CA PHE A 754 17.23 11.69 -50.07
C PHE A 754 18.49 12.30 -50.69
N LEU A 755 18.37 12.91 -51.87
CA LEU A 755 19.50 13.61 -52.50
C LEU A 755 19.85 14.89 -51.73
N MET A 756 18.86 15.56 -51.13
CA MET A 756 19.09 16.69 -50.22
C MET A 756 19.95 16.27 -49.03
N SER A 757 19.57 15.19 -48.31
CA SER A 757 20.33 14.77 -47.13
C SER A 757 21.78 14.46 -47.47
N LEU A 758 22.02 13.75 -48.58
CA LEU A 758 23.38 13.46 -49.06
C LEU A 758 24.17 14.72 -49.44
N SER A 759 23.49 15.72 -50.03
CA SER A 759 24.15 16.96 -50.47
C SER A 759 24.58 17.85 -49.29
N LEU A 760 23.94 17.71 -48.13
CA LEU A 760 24.25 18.48 -46.92
C LEU A 760 25.23 17.77 -45.96
N GLU A 761 25.53 16.50 -46.21
CA GLU A 761 26.52 15.71 -45.44
C GLU A 761 27.98 16.02 -45.80
N VAL A 762 28.21 16.81 -46.87
CA VAL A 762 29.53 17.14 -47.42
C VAL A 762 30.29 18.17 -46.58
#